data_AF-A0A949LS98-F1
#
_entry.id   AF-A0A949LS98-F1
#
_cell.length_a   1.000
_cell.length_b   1.000
_cell.length_c   1.000
_cell.angle_alpha   90.00
_cell.angle_beta   90.00
_cell.angle_gamma   90.00
#
_symmetry.space_group_name_H-M   'P 1'
#
loop_
_entity.id
_entity.type
_entity.pdbx_description
1 polymer ?
#
loop_
_entity_poly.entity_id
_entity_poly.type
_entity_poly.pdbx_seq_one_letter_code
_entity_poly.pdbx_strand_id
1 'polypeptide(L)'
;LLDLFEALIAADDLAGWNGLGVVVQAYQKRALPTLTWLIDLARRTGHRIPIRLVKGAYWDTEVKRAQEAGLADYPVFTRKVATDTSYIACARTMLAARDTIFPQFATHNAHTLSAVEVLSGGKGDFEYQRLHGMGESLYELYHEVKKASAVGAGTRIYAPVGSHEDLLAYLVRRLLENGANTSFVNRMADDEAPIETLIADPVAQMARETPRRNPNIPLPKDMLPNRLNSSGFLWSDPSSSEPVRIAMLEALCESVTAGPIIAGARRGGQSAPTFDPADRRRLIGRVTLATQQDALDALNCAHRAQRAWDAVGGSARAAILERAADLYEKNRVRLMALAVREGGKTLATALGELREAVDYLRYYGGEARRLFSEPMPMPGPTGESNELTLHGKGVFACISPWNFPLAIFTGQVAGALAAGNAVLAKPAGPTPLIAAAAVNLLHEAGVPKEVLHLLPGSGSKLGGVLFPDTRLSGVVLTGSTEAAMVINRALAARNGPIATVLAETGGQNAMIVDSTALPEQVARDAVTSAFDSAGQRCSALRVLFVQEDVADKMLDMILGAMDQLTVGDPMEPTTDIGPVIDEASRETLELHAARMTREAKLLRKLPLRPEHEAGVFFSPHVFEIASIAQLEHEVFGPVLHVVRYGAGRLDKVCEAINATGFGLTLGIHSRITETAAFVRERVNVGNIYVNRNQIGAVVGVQPFGGEGLSGTGPKAGGPHYMLRFALERTFTVNTTASGGNAALLSSS
;
A
#
# COMPACT_ATOMS: atom_id res chain seq x y z
N LEU A 1 -7.74 -21.98 -6.87
CA LEU A 1 -9.00 -22.44 -7.51
C LEU A 1 -8.74 -23.48 -8.59
N LEU A 2 -7.91 -23.19 -9.60
CA LEU A 2 -7.63 -24.18 -10.66
C LEU A 2 -6.94 -25.43 -10.11
N ASP A 3 -6.02 -25.30 -9.13
CA ASP A 3 -5.39 -26.45 -8.48
C ASP A 3 -6.41 -27.33 -7.73
N LEU A 4 -7.35 -26.70 -7.02
CA LEU A 4 -8.47 -27.40 -6.38
C LEU A 4 -9.34 -28.12 -7.40
N PHE A 5 -9.62 -27.47 -8.53
CA PHE A 5 -10.42 -28.05 -9.60
C PHE A 5 -9.74 -29.26 -10.24
N GLU A 6 -8.43 -29.18 -10.52
CA GLU A 6 -7.64 -30.32 -11.03
C GLU A 6 -7.60 -31.47 -10.03
N ALA A 7 -7.40 -31.18 -8.74
CA ALA A 7 -7.43 -32.21 -7.70
C ALA A 7 -8.80 -32.91 -7.59
N LEU A 8 -9.90 -32.15 -7.64
CA LEU A 8 -11.25 -32.71 -7.54
C LEU A 8 -11.61 -33.56 -8.76
N ILE A 9 -11.34 -33.07 -9.97
CA ILE A 9 -11.71 -33.81 -11.18
C ILE A 9 -10.88 -35.09 -11.37
N ALA A 10 -9.68 -35.14 -10.79
CA ALA A 10 -8.84 -36.33 -10.79
C ALA A 10 -9.16 -37.31 -9.65
N ALA A 11 -10.09 -36.99 -8.74
CA ALA A 11 -10.44 -37.85 -7.63
C ALA A 11 -11.32 -39.03 -8.07
N ASP A 12 -10.97 -40.24 -7.62
CA ASP A 12 -11.69 -41.48 -7.94
C ASP A 12 -13.18 -41.42 -7.55
N ASP A 13 -13.50 -40.72 -6.46
CA ASP A 13 -14.88 -40.53 -5.97
C ASP A 13 -15.79 -39.80 -6.98
N LEU A 14 -15.20 -39.03 -7.90
CA LEU A 14 -15.92 -38.30 -8.94
C LEU A 14 -15.82 -38.99 -10.31
N ALA A 15 -15.18 -40.16 -10.41
CA ALA A 15 -15.00 -40.88 -11.67
C ALA A 15 -16.35 -41.10 -12.39
N GLY A 16 -16.38 -40.78 -13.69
CA GLY A 16 -17.58 -40.87 -14.53
C GLY A 16 -18.63 -39.78 -14.29
N TRP A 17 -18.49 -38.92 -13.27
CA TRP A 17 -19.39 -37.79 -13.04
C TRP A 17 -18.97 -36.56 -13.86
N ASN A 18 -19.81 -36.15 -14.80
CA ASN A 18 -19.57 -34.99 -15.67
C ASN A 18 -20.28 -33.71 -15.17
N GLY A 19 -20.62 -33.64 -13.88
CA GLY A 19 -21.33 -32.51 -13.28
C GLY A 19 -20.43 -31.41 -12.69
N LEU A 20 -19.12 -31.67 -12.54
CA LEU A 20 -18.18 -30.74 -11.93
C LEU A 20 -17.83 -29.59 -12.89
N GLY A 21 -18.48 -28.44 -12.72
CA GLY A 21 -18.30 -27.28 -13.60
C GLY A 21 -17.37 -26.19 -13.06
N VAL A 22 -16.80 -25.40 -13.98
CA VAL A 22 -15.94 -24.24 -13.66
C VAL A 22 -16.33 -23.00 -14.47
N VAL A 23 -16.10 -21.82 -13.90
CA VAL A 23 -16.33 -20.53 -14.56
C VAL A 23 -15.03 -20.00 -15.16
N VAL A 24 -15.08 -19.56 -16.41
CA VAL A 24 -14.00 -18.81 -17.08
C VAL A 24 -14.49 -17.41 -17.44
N GLN A 25 -13.68 -16.41 -17.14
CA GLN A 25 -14.03 -15.00 -17.29
C GLN A 25 -13.32 -14.39 -18.51
N ALA A 26 -14.06 -14.12 -19.58
CA ALA A 26 -13.53 -13.62 -20.85
C ALA A 26 -12.90 -12.21 -20.77
N TYR A 27 -13.17 -11.44 -19.72
CA TYR A 27 -12.49 -10.16 -19.51
C TYR A 27 -11.02 -10.31 -19.09
N GLN A 28 -10.57 -11.51 -18.68
CA GLN A 28 -9.19 -11.77 -18.27
C GLN A 28 -8.34 -12.11 -19.47
N LYS A 29 -7.10 -11.60 -19.48
CA LYS A 29 -6.12 -11.91 -20.54
C LYS A 29 -5.75 -13.39 -20.59
N ARG A 30 -5.94 -14.11 -19.48
CA ARG A 30 -5.70 -15.56 -19.34
C ARG A 30 -6.88 -16.45 -19.74
N ALA A 31 -8.02 -15.90 -20.19
CA ALA A 31 -9.22 -16.69 -20.47
C ALA A 31 -8.99 -17.81 -21.49
N LEU A 32 -8.42 -17.47 -22.66
CA LEU A 32 -8.09 -18.45 -23.70
C LEU A 32 -7.06 -19.50 -23.24
N PRO A 33 -5.90 -19.12 -22.66
CA PRO A 33 -4.97 -20.11 -22.09
C PRO A 33 -5.62 -21.04 -21.06
N THR A 34 -6.50 -20.50 -20.21
CA THR A 34 -7.22 -21.29 -19.19
C THR A 34 -8.18 -22.29 -19.86
N LEU A 35 -8.88 -21.90 -20.92
CA LEU A 35 -9.72 -22.83 -21.69
C LEU A 35 -8.92 -23.93 -22.35
N THR A 36 -7.77 -23.61 -22.96
CA THR A 36 -6.89 -24.62 -23.57
C THR A 36 -6.44 -25.63 -22.53
N TRP A 37 -6.04 -25.18 -21.34
CA TRP A 37 -5.66 -26.05 -20.23
C TRP A 37 -6.84 -26.90 -19.73
N LEU A 38 -8.04 -26.33 -19.60
CA LEU A 38 -9.24 -27.08 -19.19
C LEU A 38 -9.65 -28.16 -20.21
N ILE A 39 -9.53 -27.87 -21.51
CA ILE A 39 -9.80 -28.85 -22.58
C ILE A 39 -8.79 -29.99 -22.53
N ASP A 40 -7.51 -29.69 -22.29
CA ASP A 40 -6.49 -30.71 -22.07
C ASP A 40 -6.76 -31.55 -20.82
N LEU A 41 -7.09 -30.90 -19.70
CA LEU A 41 -7.45 -31.57 -18.46
C LEU A 41 -8.65 -32.52 -18.66
N ALA A 42 -9.70 -32.07 -19.33
CA ALA A 42 -10.87 -32.88 -19.68
C ALA A 42 -10.48 -34.16 -20.43
N ARG A 43 -9.57 -34.04 -21.40
CA ARG A 43 -9.06 -35.17 -22.18
C ARG A 43 -8.24 -36.13 -21.33
N ARG A 44 -7.34 -35.61 -20.48
CA ARG A 44 -6.47 -36.42 -19.61
C ARG A 44 -7.26 -37.21 -18.57
N THR A 45 -8.33 -36.62 -18.03
CA THR A 45 -9.15 -37.24 -16.99
C THR A 45 -10.35 -38.01 -17.54
N GLY A 46 -10.64 -37.91 -18.84
CA GLY A 46 -11.78 -38.57 -19.47
C GLY A 46 -13.14 -37.98 -19.09
N HIS A 47 -13.16 -36.79 -18.48
CA HIS A 47 -14.38 -36.09 -18.08
C HIS A 47 -14.83 -35.10 -19.14
N ARG A 48 -16.15 -34.98 -19.33
CA ARG A 48 -16.75 -33.92 -20.13
C ARG A 48 -17.06 -32.71 -19.25
N ILE A 49 -16.12 -31.78 -19.15
CA ILE A 49 -16.20 -30.66 -18.18
C ILE A 49 -17.24 -29.63 -18.59
N PRO A 50 -18.25 -29.31 -17.76
CA PRO A 50 -19.10 -28.15 -17.94
C PRO A 50 -18.32 -26.85 -17.70
N ILE A 51 -18.22 -25.99 -18.71
CA ILE A 51 -17.49 -24.72 -18.59
C ILE A 51 -18.45 -23.56 -18.82
N ARG A 52 -18.67 -22.76 -17.77
CA ARG A 52 -19.43 -21.52 -17.84
C ARG A 52 -18.54 -20.37 -18.30
N LEU A 53 -18.77 -19.88 -19.51
CA LEU A 53 -18.14 -18.68 -20.01
C LEU A 53 -18.97 -17.45 -19.61
N VAL A 54 -18.35 -16.54 -18.86
CA VAL A 54 -18.92 -15.22 -18.51
C VAL A 54 -17.99 -14.13 -19.04
N LYS A 55 -18.44 -12.87 -19.04
CA LYS A 55 -17.51 -11.73 -19.22
C LYS A 55 -16.63 -11.55 -17.97
N GLY A 56 -17.25 -11.21 -16.84
CA GLY A 56 -16.58 -10.98 -15.55
C GLY A 56 -17.38 -9.99 -14.70
N ALA A 57 -17.16 -9.98 -13.39
CA ALA A 57 -17.97 -9.22 -12.43
C ALA A 57 -17.17 -8.32 -11.47
N TYR A 58 -15.84 -8.25 -11.63
CA TYR A 58 -14.94 -7.55 -10.71
C TYR A 58 -14.01 -6.56 -11.41
N TRP A 59 -14.41 -6.04 -12.58
CA TRP A 59 -13.50 -5.33 -13.49
C TRP A 59 -12.83 -4.10 -12.85
N ASP A 60 -13.61 -3.27 -12.18
CA ASP A 60 -13.12 -2.07 -11.49
C ASP A 60 -12.17 -2.40 -10.33
N THR A 61 -12.51 -3.45 -9.58
CA THR A 61 -11.73 -3.96 -8.45
C THR A 61 -10.39 -4.51 -8.92
N GLU A 62 -10.37 -5.23 -10.05
CA GLU A 62 -9.11 -5.74 -10.65
C GLU A 62 -8.22 -4.60 -11.15
N VAL A 63 -8.80 -3.55 -11.75
CA VAL A 63 -8.05 -2.36 -12.16
C VAL A 63 -7.45 -1.64 -10.95
N LYS A 64 -8.28 -1.39 -9.92
CA LYS A 64 -7.83 -0.75 -8.67
C LYS A 64 -6.74 -1.57 -7.98
N ARG A 65 -6.92 -2.88 -7.80
CA ARG A 65 -5.95 -3.76 -7.13
C ARG A 65 -4.62 -3.81 -7.88
N ALA A 66 -4.65 -3.88 -9.21
CA ALA A 66 -3.42 -3.86 -10.01
C ALA A 66 -2.65 -2.52 -9.87
N GLN A 67 -3.37 -1.40 -9.79
CA GLN A 67 -2.80 -0.08 -9.51
C GLN A 67 -2.20 0.01 -8.11
N GLU A 68 -2.96 -0.37 -7.08
CA GLU A 68 -2.52 -0.38 -5.69
C GLU A 68 -1.28 -1.26 -5.49
N ALA A 69 -1.26 -2.44 -6.12
CA ALA A 69 -0.14 -3.39 -6.04
C ALA A 69 1.06 -3.03 -6.95
N GLY A 70 0.96 -1.99 -7.79
CA GLY A 70 2.06 -1.56 -8.67
C GLY A 70 2.44 -2.62 -9.71
N LEU A 71 1.47 -3.38 -10.22
CA LEU A 71 1.73 -4.47 -11.17
C LEU A 71 2.18 -3.94 -12.54
N ALA A 72 2.85 -4.79 -13.32
CA ALA A 72 3.28 -4.41 -14.67
C ALA A 72 2.10 -4.09 -15.62
N ASP A 73 0.96 -4.77 -15.45
CA ASP A 73 -0.24 -4.58 -16.26
C ASP A 73 -1.50 -5.09 -15.52
N TYR A 74 -2.66 -4.81 -16.10
CA TYR A 74 -3.96 -5.32 -15.65
C TYR A 74 -4.14 -6.80 -16.00
N PRO A 75 -4.72 -7.62 -15.11
CA PRO A 75 -5.11 -9.00 -15.44
C PRO A 75 -6.34 -9.05 -16.37
N VAL A 76 -7.05 -7.92 -16.52
CA VAL A 76 -8.25 -7.75 -17.34
C VAL A 76 -8.00 -6.81 -18.54
N PHE A 77 -8.84 -6.90 -19.56
CA PHE A 77 -8.87 -5.92 -20.65
C PHE A 77 -9.42 -4.58 -20.16
N THR A 78 -8.89 -3.46 -20.67
CA THR A 78 -9.32 -2.11 -20.26
C THR A 78 -10.38 -1.48 -21.15
N ARG A 79 -10.73 -2.15 -22.26
CA ARG A 79 -11.85 -1.79 -23.14
C ARG A 79 -12.92 -2.86 -23.08
N LYS A 80 -14.18 -2.45 -23.01
CA LYS A 80 -15.32 -3.36 -23.05
C LYS A 80 -15.34 -4.17 -24.35
N VAL A 81 -15.08 -3.55 -25.51
CA VAL A 81 -15.04 -4.23 -26.82
C VAL A 81 -13.95 -5.31 -26.91
N ALA A 82 -12.84 -5.16 -26.18
CA ALA A 82 -11.81 -6.20 -26.09
C ALA A 82 -12.31 -7.43 -25.32
N THR A 83 -13.12 -7.23 -24.27
CA THR A 83 -13.78 -8.32 -23.55
C THR A 83 -14.82 -9.03 -24.42
N ASP A 84 -15.60 -8.29 -25.22
CA ASP A 84 -16.54 -8.91 -26.16
C ASP A 84 -15.83 -9.74 -27.23
N THR A 85 -14.76 -9.20 -27.82
CA THR A 85 -13.88 -9.92 -28.77
C THR A 85 -13.29 -11.18 -28.13
N SER A 86 -12.78 -11.07 -26.89
CA SER A 86 -12.26 -12.23 -26.15
C SER A 86 -13.33 -13.28 -25.89
N TYR A 87 -14.55 -12.87 -25.54
CA TYR A 87 -15.67 -13.79 -25.33
C TYR A 87 -15.97 -14.58 -26.61
N ILE A 88 -16.06 -13.92 -27.76
CA ILE A 88 -16.32 -14.60 -29.05
C ILE A 88 -15.18 -15.56 -29.40
N ALA A 89 -13.92 -15.16 -29.19
CA ALA A 89 -12.78 -16.04 -29.40
C ALA A 89 -12.81 -17.28 -28.49
N CYS A 90 -13.12 -17.08 -27.20
CA CYS A 90 -13.30 -18.16 -26.22
C CYS A 90 -14.45 -19.09 -26.63
N ALA A 91 -15.59 -18.54 -27.03
CA ALA A 91 -16.75 -19.32 -27.46
C ALA A 91 -16.44 -20.17 -28.69
N ARG A 92 -15.73 -19.63 -29.67
CA ARG A 92 -15.26 -20.40 -30.84
C ARG A 92 -14.37 -21.59 -30.42
N THR A 93 -13.42 -21.36 -29.51
CA THR A 93 -12.56 -22.43 -28.97
C THR A 93 -13.39 -23.50 -28.26
N MET A 94 -14.36 -23.09 -27.43
CA MET A 94 -15.21 -24.02 -26.69
C MET A 94 -16.12 -24.85 -27.61
N LEU A 95 -16.70 -24.23 -28.63
CA LEU A 95 -17.56 -24.90 -29.61
C LEU A 95 -16.79 -25.93 -30.46
N ALA A 96 -15.48 -25.72 -30.67
CA ALA A 96 -14.62 -26.68 -31.35
C ALA A 96 -14.27 -27.91 -30.49
N ALA A 97 -14.46 -27.84 -29.16
CA ALA A 97 -14.11 -28.89 -28.20
C ALA A 97 -15.35 -29.52 -27.51
N ARG A 98 -16.52 -29.50 -28.17
CA ARG A 98 -17.80 -30.01 -27.61
C ARG A 98 -17.81 -31.50 -27.28
N ASP A 99 -16.88 -32.25 -27.87
CA ASP A 99 -16.60 -33.65 -27.60
C ASP A 99 -16.01 -33.86 -26.20
N THR A 100 -15.29 -32.87 -25.68
CA THR A 100 -14.48 -32.97 -24.46
C THR A 100 -14.95 -32.01 -23.36
N ILE A 101 -15.66 -30.94 -23.71
CA ILE A 101 -16.28 -30.05 -22.73
C ILE A 101 -17.75 -29.84 -23.05
N PHE A 102 -18.52 -29.37 -22.06
CA PHE A 102 -19.89 -28.90 -22.25
C PHE A 102 -19.93 -27.36 -22.11
N PRO A 103 -20.01 -26.61 -23.22
CA PRO A 103 -20.03 -25.15 -23.16
C PRO A 103 -21.33 -24.60 -22.55
N GLN A 104 -21.21 -23.67 -21.62
CA GLN A 104 -22.34 -22.94 -21.03
C GLN A 104 -22.12 -21.44 -21.21
N PHE A 105 -22.88 -20.79 -22.10
CA PHE A 105 -22.68 -19.39 -22.46
C PHE A 105 -23.58 -18.46 -21.64
N ALA A 106 -22.99 -17.73 -20.69
CA ALA A 106 -23.71 -16.81 -19.81
C ALA A 106 -23.57 -15.36 -20.29
N THR A 107 -24.64 -14.80 -20.88
CA THR A 107 -24.63 -13.43 -21.42
C THR A 107 -26.03 -12.81 -21.50
N HIS A 108 -26.13 -11.51 -21.28
CA HIS A 108 -27.34 -10.71 -21.57
C HIS A 108 -27.19 -9.85 -22.83
N ASN A 109 -26.07 -9.98 -23.53
CA ASN A 109 -25.81 -9.28 -24.77
C ASN A 109 -26.36 -10.09 -25.96
N ALA A 110 -27.40 -9.56 -26.62
CA ALA A 110 -28.04 -10.21 -27.76
C ALA A 110 -27.05 -10.45 -28.91
N HIS A 111 -26.16 -9.50 -29.21
CA HIS A 111 -25.12 -9.69 -30.23
C HIS A 111 -24.21 -10.88 -29.88
N THR A 112 -23.78 -10.98 -28.61
CA THR A 112 -22.94 -12.09 -28.17
C THR A 112 -23.66 -13.43 -28.30
N LEU A 113 -24.95 -13.47 -27.95
CA LEU A 113 -25.80 -14.66 -28.13
C LEU A 113 -25.90 -15.04 -29.62
N SER A 114 -26.23 -14.09 -30.50
CA SER A 114 -26.32 -14.32 -31.94
C SER A 114 -24.98 -14.78 -32.55
N ALA A 115 -23.85 -14.22 -32.10
CA ALA A 115 -22.53 -14.65 -32.54
C ALA A 115 -22.24 -16.12 -32.16
N VAL A 116 -22.59 -16.53 -30.94
CA VAL A 116 -22.48 -17.93 -30.50
C VAL A 116 -23.35 -18.85 -31.36
N GLU A 117 -24.59 -18.44 -31.64
CA GLU A 117 -25.48 -19.20 -32.53
C GLU A 117 -24.87 -19.44 -33.91
N VAL A 118 -24.35 -18.39 -34.55
CA VAL A 118 -23.68 -18.49 -35.85
C VAL A 118 -22.48 -19.43 -35.77
N LEU A 119 -21.63 -19.28 -34.74
CA LEU A 119 -20.46 -20.14 -34.53
C LEU A 119 -20.82 -21.59 -34.23
N SER A 120 -21.99 -21.87 -33.68
CA SER A 120 -22.42 -23.22 -33.31
C SER A 120 -22.65 -24.13 -34.52
N GLY A 121 -22.93 -23.54 -35.69
CA GLY A 121 -23.32 -24.24 -36.91
C GLY A 121 -24.66 -24.96 -36.81
N GLY A 122 -25.55 -24.53 -35.91
CA GLY A 122 -26.88 -25.14 -35.71
C GLY A 122 -26.87 -26.43 -34.86
N LYS A 123 -25.77 -26.75 -34.17
CA LYS A 123 -25.68 -27.93 -33.29
C LYS A 123 -25.95 -27.56 -31.83
N GLY A 124 -26.85 -28.26 -31.16
CA GLY A 124 -27.34 -27.95 -29.80
C GLY A 124 -26.52 -28.47 -28.61
N ASP A 125 -25.28 -28.95 -28.81
CA ASP A 125 -24.46 -29.54 -27.73
C ASP A 125 -23.81 -28.49 -26.81
N PHE A 126 -24.59 -27.52 -26.34
CA PHE A 126 -24.23 -26.45 -25.41
C PHE A 126 -25.51 -25.90 -24.75
N GLU A 127 -25.37 -25.06 -23.73
CA GLU A 127 -26.50 -24.31 -23.16
C GLU A 127 -26.19 -22.82 -23.05
N TYR A 128 -27.24 -22.00 -22.99
CA TYR A 128 -27.16 -20.62 -22.52
C TYR A 128 -27.47 -20.52 -21.05
N GLN A 129 -27.02 -19.42 -20.45
CA GLN A 129 -27.39 -19.08 -19.09
C GLN A 129 -27.72 -17.61 -18.92
N ARG A 130 -28.71 -17.36 -18.05
CA ARG A 130 -29.11 -16.02 -17.62
C ARG A 130 -29.22 -15.95 -16.10
N LEU A 131 -29.44 -14.75 -15.60
CA LEU A 131 -29.73 -14.51 -14.19
C LEU A 131 -31.24 -14.52 -13.98
N HIS A 132 -31.68 -14.96 -12.81
CA HIS A 132 -33.07 -14.77 -12.40
C HIS A 132 -33.42 -13.28 -12.31
N GLY A 133 -34.60 -12.89 -12.78
CA GLY A 133 -35.07 -11.50 -12.83
C GLY A 133 -34.39 -10.63 -13.89
N MET A 134 -33.53 -11.18 -14.76
CA MET A 134 -32.87 -10.42 -15.84
C MET A 134 -32.71 -11.25 -17.12
N GLY A 135 -32.95 -10.62 -18.27
CA GLY A 135 -32.78 -11.24 -19.59
C GLY A 135 -33.90 -12.19 -20.00
N GLU A 136 -35.05 -12.17 -19.32
CA GLU A 136 -36.21 -13.02 -19.64
C GLU A 136 -36.66 -12.82 -21.08
N SER A 137 -36.97 -11.57 -21.44
CA SER A 137 -37.44 -11.23 -22.78
C SER A 137 -36.45 -11.62 -23.89
N LEU A 138 -35.13 -11.50 -23.64
CA LEU A 138 -34.11 -11.91 -24.62
C LEU A 138 -34.16 -13.41 -24.89
N TYR A 139 -34.24 -14.21 -23.84
CA TYR A 139 -34.20 -15.67 -23.96
C TYR A 139 -35.55 -16.27 -24.36
N GLU A 140 -36.66 -15.65 -23.99
CA GLU A 140 -38.00 -15.96 -24.53
C GLU A 140 -38.03 -15.73 -26.04
N LEU A 141 -37.57 -14.56 -26.51
CA LEU A 141 -37.46 -14.25 -27.93
C LEU A 141 -36.53 -15.23 -28.67
N TYR A 142 -35.38 -15.57 -28.07
CA TYR A 142 -34.50 -16.61 -28.63
C TYR A 142 -35.24 -17.94 -28.83
N HIS A 143 -35.97 -18.40 -27.81
CA HIS A 143 -36.73 -19.64 -27.90
C HIS A 143 -37.86 -19.56 -28.93
N GLU A 144 -38.55 -18.43 -29.05
CA GLU A 144 -39.55 -18.21 -30.10
C GLU A 144 -38.95 -18.30 -31.51
N VAL A 145 -37.82 -17.63 -31.75
CA VAL A 145 -37.11 -17.66 -33.03
C VAL A 145 -36.61 -19.07 -33.35
N LYS A 146 -36.15 -19.83 -32.36
CA LYS A 146 -35.59 -21.19 -32.53
C LYS A 146 -36.62 -22.32 -32.54
N LYS A 147 -37.85 -22.10 -32.02
CA LYS A 147 -38.95 -23.09 -32.13
C LYS A 147 -39.17 -23.54 -33.57
N ALA A 148 -38.91 -22.67 -34.56
CA ALA A 148 -39.02 -22.98 -35.98
C ALA A 148 -37.94 -23.94 -36.53
N SER A 149 -36.81 -24.16 -35.81
CA SER A 149 -35.66 -24.93 -36.33
C SER A 149 -35.33 -26.22 -35.56
N ALA A 150 -36.15 -26.66 -34.59
CA ALA A 150 -36.06 -27.91 -33.79
C ALA A 150 -34.74 -28.20 -33.03
N VAL A 151 -33.66 -27.44 -33.26
CA VAL A 151 -32.32 -27.63 -32.70
C VAL A 151 -31.86 -26.33 -32.03
N GLY A 152 -32.43 -26.02 -30.86
CA GLY A 152 -32.05 -24.87 -30.04
C GLY A 152 -31.34 -25.32 -28.76
N ALA A 153 -30.40 -24.50 -28.26
CA ALA A 153 -29.77 -24.75 -26.97
C ALA A 153 -30.75 -24.45 -25.82
N GLY A 154 -30.66 -25.23 -24.74
CA GLY A 154 -31.41 -24.94 -23.52
C GLY A 154 -30.92 -23.67 -22.82
N THR A 155 -31.78 -23.05 -22.01
CA THR A 155 -31.42 -21.89 -21.18
C THR A 155 -31.51 -22.26 -19.69
N ARG A 156 -30.40 -22.16 -18.95
CA ARG A 156 -30.36 -22.36 -17.49
C ARG A 156 -30.38 -21.02 -16.76
N ILE A 157 -31.18 -20.95 -15.70
CA ILE A 157 -31.31 -19.75 -14.86
C ILE A 157 -30.38 -19.88 -13.65
N TYR A 158 -29.47 -18.92 -13.49
CA TYR A 158 -28.73 -18.72 -12.24
C TYR A 158 -29.64 -17.99 -11.25
N ALA A 159 -30.12 -18.71 -10.24
CA ALA A 159 -31.09 -18.25 -9.26
C ALA A 159 -30.42 -18.15 -7.87
N PRO A 160 -30.03 -16.95 -7.43
CA PRO A 160 -29.63 -16.70 -6.04
C PRO A 160 -30.80 -17.01 -5.11
N VAL A 161 -30.54 -17.71 -4.01
CA VAL A 161 -31.52 -18.03 -2.97
C VAL A 161 -30.89 -17.68 -1.63
N GLY A 162 -31.58 -16.85 -0.84
CA GLY A 162 -31.07 -16.36 0.44
C GLY A 162 -32.08 -15.44 1.13
N SER A 163 -31.75 -15.00 2.34
CA SER A 163 -32.55 -14.01 3.04
C SER A 163 -32.46 -12.63 2.36
N HIS A 164 -33.35 -11.71 2.72
CA HIS A 164 -33.26 -10.32 2.22
C HIS A 164 -31.91 -9.69 2.58
N GLU A 165 -31.39 -9.95 3.78
CA GLU A 165 -30.10 -9.43 4.24
C GLU A 165 -28.93 -9.89 3.35
N ASP A 166 -28.87 -11.19 3.05
CA ASP A 166 -27.80 -11.78 2.23
C ASP A 166 -27.87 -11.29 0.77
N LEU A 167 -29.10 -11.14 0.25
CA LEU A 167 -29.33 -10.75 -1.14
C LEU A 167 -29.08 -9.26 -1.40
N LEU A 168 -29.20 -8.38 -0.40
CA LEU A 168 -28.93 -6.95 -0.56
C LEU A 168 -27.46 -6.67 -0.91
N ALA A 169 -26.52 -7.38 -0.28
CA ALA A 169 -25.09 -7.28 -0.61
C ALA A 169 -24.81 -7.72 -2.06
N TYR A 170 -25.56 -8.71 -2.53
CA TYR A 170 -25.49 -9.20 -3.91
C TYR A 170 -26.19 -8.26 -4.93
N LEU A 171 -27.27 -7.58 -4.52
CA LEU A 171 -28.11 -6.73 -5.36
C LEU A 171 -27.35 -5.51 -5.90
N VAL A 172 -26.58 -4.80 -5.07
CA VAL A 172 -25.83 -3.61 -5.52
C VAL A 172 -24.87 -3.96 -6.65
N ARG A 173 -24.16 -5.09 -6.53
CA ARG A 173 -23.27 -5.56 -7.60
C ARG A 173 -24.06 -5.96 -8.85
N ARG A 174 -25.20 -6.61 -8.70
CA ARG A 174 -26.09 -7.01 -9.81
C ARG A 174 -26.60 -5.80 -10.60
N LEU A 175 -26.92 -4.72 -9.89
CA LEU A 175 -27.32 -3.44 -10.50
C LEU A 175 -26.16 -2.82 -11.28
N LEU A 176 -24.94 -2.79 -10.73
CA LEU A 176 -23.77 -2.26 -11.44
C LEU A 176 -23.40 -3.09 -12.68
N GLU A 177 -23.47 -4.42 -12.59
CA GLU A 177 -23.16 -5.34 -13.69
C GLU A 177 -24.01 -5.05 -14.96
N ASN A 178 -25.25 -4.60 -14.78
CA ASN A 178 -26.19 -4.37 -15.89
C ASN A 178 -26.59 -2.91 -16.10
N GLY A 179 -26.34 -2.04 -15.12
CA GLY A 179 -26.68 -0.61 -15.14
C GLY A 179 -25.51 0.30 -15.55
N ALA A 180 -24.28 -0.19 -15.65
CA ALA A 180 -23.16 0.62 -16.15
C ALA A 180 -23.45 1.16 -17.57
N ASN A 181 -23.00 2.37 -17.90
CA ASN A 181 -23.25 3.02 -19.21
C ASN A 181 -22.78 2.19 -20.43
N THR A 182 -21.83 1.27 -20.22
CA THR A 182 -21.32 0.37 -21.27
C THR A 182 -22.04 -0.98 -21.32
N SER A 183 -22.99 -1.23 -20.40
CA SER A 183 -23.84 -2.41 -20.38
C SER A 183 -24.73 -2.46 -21.63
N PHE A 184 -24.97 -3.66 -22.14
CA PHE A 184 -25.91 -3.85 -23.25
C PHE A 184 -27.35 -3.60 -22.80
N VAL A 185 -27.71 -3.98 -21.56
CA VAL A 185 -29.06 -3.80 -21.01
C VAL A 185 -29.39 -2.31 -20.87
N ASN A 186 -28.44 -1.50 -20.39
CA ASN A 186 -28.63 -0.05 -20.29
C ASN A 186 -28.76 0.60 -21.68
N ARG A 187 -27.88 0.23 -22.64
CA ARG A 187 -27.95 0.75 -24.02
C ARG A 187 -29.19 0.30 -24.81
N MET A 188 -29.85 -0.80 -24.42
CA MET A 188 -31.13 -1.21 -25.00
C MET A 188 -32.32 -0.42 -24.43
N ALA A 189 -32.17 0.16 -23.24
CA ALA A 189 -33.19 1.02 -22.64
C ALA A 189 -33.08 2.49 -23.11
N ASP A 190 -32.05 2.80 -23.91
CA ASP A 190 -31.88 4.08 -24.58
C ASP A 190 -32.55 4.02 -25.95
N ASP A 191 -33.79 4.53 -26.03
CA ASP A 191 -34.62 4.51 -27.25
C ASP A 191 -33.98 5.28 -28.44
N GLU A 192 -32.98 6.12 -28.18
CA GLU A 192 -32.28 6.93 -29.18
C GLU A 192 -31.04 6.23 -29.78
N ALA A 193 -30.60 5.09 -29.25
CA ALA A 193 -29.41 4.39 -29.72
C ALA A 193 -29.67 3.61 -31.03
N PRO A 194 -28.97 3.89 -32.15
CA PRO A 194 -29.21 3.19 -33.42
C PRO A 194 -28.89 1.69 -33.30
N ILE A 195 -29.77 0.83 -33.85
CA ILE A 195 -29.63 -0.62 -33.83
C ILE A 195 -28.28 -1.06 -34.42
N GLU A 196 -27.82 -0.38 -35.47
CA GLU A 196 -26.52 -0.62 -36.13
C GLU A 196 -25.36 -0.56 -35.14
N THR A 197 -25.47 0.30 -34.12
CA THR A 197 -24.47 0.46 -33.06
C THR A 197 -24.52 -0.67 -32.04
N LEU A 198 -25.70 -1.24 -31.79
CA LEU A 198 -25.91 -2.38 -30.88
C LEU A 198 -25.46 -3.70 -31.50
N ILE A 199 -25.60 -3.84 -32.82
CA ILE A 199 -25.23 -5.05 -33.58
C ILE A 199 -23.85 -4.96 -34.24
N ALA A 200 -23.10 -3.88 -34.00
CA ALA A 200 -21.76 -3.72 -34.56
C ALA A 200 -20.82 -4.85 -34.11
N ASP A 201 -20.05 -5.39 -35.06
CA ASP A 201 -19.10 -6.47 -34.79
C ASP A 201 -17.98 -5.97 -33.86
N PRO A 202 -17.87 -6.49 -32.62
CA PRO A 202 -16.84 -6.08 -31.67
C PRO A 202 -15.44 -6.46 -32.16
N VAL A 203 -15.28 -7.48 -33.02
CA VAL A 203 -13.99 -7.88 -33.58
C VAL A 203 -13.50 -6.83 -34.57
N ALA A 204 -14.35 -6.45 -35.53
CA ALA A 204 -14.05 -5.36 -36.46
C ALA A 204 -13.85 -4.01 -35.74
N GLN A 205 -14.65 -3.72 -34.70
CA GLN A 205 -14.47 -2.52 -33.88
C GLN A 205 -13.10 -2.54 -33.19
N MET A 206 -12.77 -3.63 -32.50
CA MET A 206 -11.48 -3.78 -31.79
C MET A 206 -10.28 -3.70 -32.75
N ALA A 207 -10.41 -4.21 -33.98
CA ALA A 207 -9.35 -4.13 -34.99
C ALA A 207 -9.05 -2.68 -35.43
N ARG A 208 -10.03 -1.77 -35.36
CA ARG A 208 -9.86 -0.35 -35.71
C ARG A 208 -9.31 0.49 -34.56
N GLU A 209 -9.40 0.02 -33.32
CA GLU A 209 -8.97 0.76 -32.13
C GLU A 209 -7.44 0.94 -32.08
N THR A 210 -7.01 2.20 -32.12
CA THR A 210 -5.60 2.60 -31.97
C THR A 210 -5.49 3.77 -30.99
N PRO A 211 -4.88 3.60 -29.80
CA PRO A 211 -4.30 2.37 -29.26
C PRO A 211 -5.36 1.35 -28.83
N ARG A 212 -5.00 0.06 -28.88
CA ARG A 212 -5.87 -1.05 -28.42
C ARG A 212 -6.23 -0.98 -26.93
N ARG A 213 -5.36 -0.39 -26.09
CA ARG A 213 -5.64 -0.13 -24.67
C ARG A 213 -6.55 1.10 -24.54
N ASN A 214 -7.36 1.16 -23.49
CA ASN A 214 -8.07 2.38 -23.13
C ASN A 214 -7.06 3.45 -22.64
N PRO A 215 -6.91 4.60 -23.33
CA PRO A 215 -5.95 5.64 -22.95
C PRO A 215 -6.33 6.35 -21.64
N ASN A 216 -7.61 6.30 -21.23
CA ASN A 216 -8.09 6.95 -20.01
C ASN A 216 -7.81 6.12 -18.74
N ILE A 217 -7.22 4.92 -18.88
CA ILE A 217 -6.84 4.07 -17.77
C ILE A 217 -5.31 3.94 -17.82
N PRO A 218 -4.56 4.81 -17.11
CA PRO A 218 -3.10 4.76 -17.11
C PRO A 218 -2.63 3.41 -16.57
N LEU A 219 -1.44 2.94 -16.97
CA LEU A 219 -0.86 1.74 -16.35
C LEU A 219 -0.52 2.01 -14.88
N PRO A 220 -0.42 0.96 -14.02
CA PRO A 220 -0.03 1.14 -12.62
C PRO A 220 1.26 1.95 -12.44
N LYS A 221 2.26 1.73 -13.30
CA LYS A 221 3.54 2.47 -13.30
C LYS A 221 3.39 3.97 -13.63
N ASP A 222 2.35 4.34 -14.37
CA ASP A 222 2.13 5.69 -14.92
C ASP A 222 0.93 6.40 -14.23
N MET A 223 0.36 5.80 -13.18
CA MET A 223 -0.89 6.29 -12.56
C MET A 223 -0.71 7.59 -11.76
N LEU A 224 0.53 7.95 -11.45
CA LEU A 224 0.85 9.12 -10.63
C LEU A 224 1.41 10.23 -11.53
N PRO A 225 0.96 11.48 -11.35
CA PRO A 225 1.46 12.58 -12.17
C PRO A 225 2.93 12.88 -11.85
N ASN A 226 3.71 13.20 -12.88
CA ASN A 226 5.09 13.70 -12.77
C ASN A 226 6.13 12.74 -12.14
N ARG A 227 5.78 11.47 -11.91
CA ARG A 227 6.72 10.44 -11.46
C ARG A 227 6.25 9.04 -11.82
N LEU A 228 7.19 8.09 -11.92
CA LEU A 228 6.85 6.67 -11.97
C LEU A 228 6.38 6.19 -10.59
N ASN A 229 5.35 5.34 -10.58
CA ASN A 229 4.93 4.60 -9.40
C ASN A 229 5.91 3.45 -9.12
N SER A 230 6.10 3.10 -7.85
CA SER A 230 6.89 1.94 -7.43
C SER A 230 6.30 0.63 -7.96
N SER A 231 7.16 -0.29 -8.39
CA SER A 231 6.79 -1.60 -8.92
C SER A 231 6.57 -2.64 -7.82
N GLY A 232 5.55 -3.47 -7.98
CA GLY A 232 5.25 -4.60 -7.11
C GLY A 232 4.92 -5.86 -7.90
N PHE A 233 4.54 -6.90 -7.16
CA PHE A 233 4.07 -8.18 -7.68
C PHE A 233 3.11 -8.82 -6.67
N LEU A 234 2.42 -9.87 -7.08
CA LEU A 234 1.50 -10.59 -6.20
C LEU A 234 2.20 -11.81 -5.59
N TRP A 235 2.18 -11.93 -4.26
CA TRP A 235 2.65 -13.14 -3.58
C TRP A 235 1.81 -14.37 -3.92
N SER A 236 0.54 -14.16 -4.29
CA SER A 236 -0.39 -15.19 -4.76
C SER A 236 -0.09 -15.70 -6.18
N ASP A 237 0.92 -15.18 -6.86
CA ASP A 237 1.40 -15.69 -8.15
C ASP A 237 2.76 -16.39 -7.98
N PRO A 238 2.78 -17.73 -7.79
CA PRO A 238 4.01 -18.49 -7.55
C PRO A 238 5.06 -18.32 -8.65
N SER A 239 4.65 -18.07 -9.89
CA SER A 239 5.58 -17.89 -11.01
C SER A 239 6.45 -16.64 -10.85
N SER A 240 5.94 -15.64 -10.13
CA SER A 240 6.65 -14.41 -9.81
C SER A 240 7.25 -14.44 -8.40
N SER A 241 6.54 -15.02 -7.42
CA SER A 241 6.89 -14.90 -6.01
C SER A 241 7.92 -15.93 -5.52
N GLU A 242 7.86 -17.18 -5.98
CA GLU A 242 8.80 -18.23 -5.53
C GLU A 242 10.25 -17.93 -5.94
N PRO A 243 10.56 -17.48 -7.17
CA PRO A 243 11.93 -17.10 -7.53
C PRO A 243 12.49 -15.99 -6.64
N VAL A 244 11.65 -15.01 -6.27
CA VAL A 244 12.05 -13.91 -5.39
C VAL A 244 12.32 -14.43 -3.98
N ARG A 245 11.45 -15.29 -3.45
CA ARG A 245 11.61 -15.88 -2.10
C ARG A 245 12.88 -16.72 -2.00
N ILE A 246 13.16 -17.56 -3.01
CA ILE A 246 14.39 -18.35 -3.09
C ILE A 246 15.61 -17.43 -3.12
N ALA A 247 15.61 -16.41 -3.99
CA ALA A 247 16.72 -15.46 -4.05
C ALA A 247 16.91 -14.68 -2.74
N MET A 248 15.83 -14.40 -1.99
CA MET A 248 15.91 -13.76 -0.66
C MET A 248 16.62 -14.67 0.34
N LEU A 249 16.31 -15.98 0.35
CA LEU A 249 16.99 -16.96 1.19
C LEU A 249 18.47 -17.08 0.83
N GLU A 250 18.80 -17.14 -0.46
CA GLU A 250 20.19 -17.18 -0.94
C GLU A 250 20.98 -15.93 -0.54
N ALA A 251 20.39 -14.74 -0.67
CA ALA A 251 21.01 -13.49 -0.29
C ALA A 251 21.36 -13.42 1.22
N LEU A 252 20.65 -14.16 2.07
CA LEU A 252 20.88 -14.22 3.51
C LEU A 252 22.03 -15.14 3.92
N CYS A 253 22.52 -16.02 3.01
CA CYS A 253 23.69 -16.85 3.27
C CYS A 253 24.97 -16.01 3.41
N GLU A 254 25.00 -14.79 2.86
CA GLU A 254 26.10 -13.85 3.01
C GLU A 254 25.90 -12.95 4.23
N SER A 255 26.76 -13.14 5.25
CA SER A 255 26.77 -12.32 6.46
C SER A 255 26.92 -10.83 6.13
N VAL A 256 25.99 -10.01 6.64
CA VAL A 256 25.98 -8.56 6.40
C VAL A 256 26.79 -7.85 7.47
N THR A 257 27.47 -6.76 7.11
CA THR A 257 28.12 -5.88 8.09
C THR A 257 27.60 -4.45 8.00
N ALA A 258 27.19 -3.90 9.14
CA ALA A 258 26.92 -2.47 9.32
C ALA A 258 27.98 -1.83 10.22
N GLY A 259 28.30 -0.58 9.94
CA GLY A 259 29.23 0.19 10.75
C GLY A 259 29.17 1.66 10.36
N PRO A 260 29.89 2.54 11.07
CA PRO A 260 29.91 3.95 10.73
C PRO A 260 30.54 4.14 9.34
N ILE A 261 29.86 4.89 8.47
CA ILE A 261 30.36 5.26 7.15
C ILE A 261 30.55 6.77 7.18
N ILE A 262 31.81 7.23 7.14
CA ILE A 262 32.18 8.64 7.24
C ILE A 262 33.03 8.98 6.03
N ALA A 263 32.59 9.96 5.24
CA ALA A 263 33.25 10.30 3.96
C ALA A 263 33.42 9.04 3.07
N GLY A 264 32.45 8.13 3.12
CA GLY A 264 32.46 6.85 2.39
C GLY A 264 33.47 5.81 2.88
N ALA A 265 34.22 6.08 3.95
CA ALA A 265 35.09 5.10 4.59
C ALA A 265 34.36 4.45 5.78
N ARG A 266 34.42 3.11 5.84
CA ARG A 266 33.93 2.37 7.01
C ARG A 266 34.91 2.54 8.17
N ARG A 267 34.41 2.88 9.35
CA ARG A 267 35.20 2.93 10.58
C ARG A 267 35.22 1.57 11.28
N GLY A 268 36.38 1.21 11.81
CA GLY A 268 36.56 0.00 12.60
C GLY A 268 36.05 0.17 14.03
N GLY A 269 36.04 -0.92 14.80
CA GLY A 269 35.60 -0.93 16.18
C GLY A 269 35.12 -2.31 16.61
N GLN A 270 34.68 -2.41 17.87
CA GLN A 270 34.10 -3.66 18.36
C GLN A 270 32.77 -3.92 17.64
N SER A 271 32.68 -5.09 17.02
CA SER A 271 31.53 -5.52 16.25
C SER A 271 30.70 -6.54 17.05
N ALA A 272 29.40 -6.32 17.16
CA ALA A 272 28.44 -7.19 17.85
C ALA A 272 27.55 -7.95 16.84
N PRO A 273 27.13 -9.19 17.15
CA PRO A 273 26.19 -9.93 16.30
C PRO A 273 24.78 -9.33 16.33
N THR A 274 24.07 -9.44 15.21
CA THR A 274 22.65 -9.10 15.06
C THR A 274 21.88 -10.38 14.68
N PHE A 275 20.82 -10.67 15.41
CA PHE A 275 20.04 -11.91 15.27
C PHE A 275 18.63 -11.63 14.77
N ASP A 276 18.03 -12.64 14.14
CA ASP A 276 16.64 -12.61 13.66
C ASP A 276 15.65 -12.62 14.84
N PRO A 277 14.70 -11.65 14.93
CA PRO A 277 13.71 -11.64 15.99
C PRO A 277 12.74 -12.83 15.91
N ALA A 278 12.56 -13.48 14.75
CA ALA A 278 11.71 -14.67 14.61
C ALA A 278 12.40 -15.95 15.07
N ASP A 279 13.74 -15.98 15.07
CA ASP A 279 14.53 -17.09 15.61
C ASP A 279 15.93 -16.58 15.98
N ARG A 280 16.15 -16.35 17.27
CA ARG A 280 17.38 -15.74 17.80
C ARG A 280 18.62 -16.62 17.66
N ARG A 281 18.47 -17.86 17.19
CA ARG A 281 19.60 -18.74 16.82
C ARG A 281 20.18 -18.36 15.46
N ARG A 282 19.43 -17.65 14.61
CA ARG A 282 19.85 -17.23 13.27
C ARG A 282 20.60 -15.90 13.33
N LEU A 283 21.90 -15.96 13.03
CA LEU A 283 22.74 -14.76 12.84
C LEU A 283 22.46 -14.14 11.47
N ILE A 284 22.10 -12.86 11.44
CA ILE A 284 21.90 -12.11 10.18
C ILE A 284 23.21 -11.46 9.72
N GLY A 285 23.94 -10.91 10.68
CA GLY A 285 25.11 -10.10 10.41
C GLY A 285 25.72 -9.53 11.67
N ARG A 286 26.56 -8.50 11.48
CA ARG A 286 27.24 -7.84 12.60
C ARG A 286 27.22 -6.32 12.45
N VAL A 287 27.16 -5.62 13.58
CA VAL A 287 27.15 -4.16 13.64
C VAL A 287 28.31 -3.63 14.48
N THR A 288 29.00 -2.63 13.96
CA THR A 288 29.93 -1.78 14.72
C THR A 288 29.23 -0.47 15.04
N LEU A 289 29.28 -0.05 16.30
CA LEU A 289 28.63 1.18 16.74
C LEU A 289 29.57 2.39 16.56
N ALA A 290 29.00 3.52 16.12
CA ALA A 290 29.65 4.80 16.02
C ALA A 290 30.01 5.34 17.40
N THR A 291 31.20 5.94 17.48
CA THR A 291 31.66 6.68 18.64
C THR A 291 31.21 8.15 18.57
N GLN A 292 31.41 8.88 19.66
CA GLN A 292 31.21 10.34 19.66
C GLN A 292 32.16 11.05 18.70
N GLN A 293 33.40 10.56 18.57
CA GLN A 293 34.37 11.11 17.63
C GLN A 293 33.92 10.89 16.18
N ASP A 294 33.39 9.72 15.85
CA ASP A 294 32.81 9.43 14.53
C ASP A 294 31.70 10.44 14.16
N ALA A 295 30.82 10.75 15.12
CA ALA A 295 29.75 11.74 14.90
C ALA A 295 30.31 13.15 14.66
N LEU A 296 31.34 13.56 15.40
CA LEU A 296 31.99 14.86 15.21
C LEU A 296 32.73 14.93 13.86
N ASP A 297 33.42 13.87 13.46
CA ASP A 297 34.11 13.78 12.17
C ASP A 297 33.12 13.86 11.00
N ALA A 298 31.98 13.15 11.11
CA ALA A 298 30.91 13.20 10.13
C ALA A 298 30.29 14.61 10.04
N LEU A 299 30.00 15.25 11.18
CA LEU A 299 29.50 16.63 11.20
C LEU A 299 30.50 17.62 10.57
N ASN A 300 31.78 17.50 10.91
CA ASN A 300 32.85 18.32 10.31
C ASN A 300 32.91 18.17 8.79
N CYS A 301 32.80 16.93 8.30
CA CYS A 301 32.83 16.63 6.87
C CYS A 301 31.58 17.16 6.15
N ALA A 302 30.39 16.81 6.66
CA ALA A 302 29.10 17.23 6.14
C ALA A 302 28.97 18.76 6.05
N HIS A 303 29.39 19.46 7.10
CA HIS A 303 29.33 20.93 7.16
C HIS A 303 30.17 21.58 6.06
N ARG A 304 31.37 21.04 5.76
CA ARG A 304 32.22 21.56 4.67
C ARG A 304 31.67 21.25 3.28
N ALA A 305 31.06 20.07 3.10
CA ALA A 305 30.59 19.60 1.80
C ALA A 305 29.22 20.17 1.40
N GLN A 306 28.39 20.57 2.35
CA GLN A 306 26.99 20.90 2.10
C GLN A 306 26.79 22.02 1.07
N ARG A 307 27.59 23.10 1.12
CA ARG A 307 27.42 24.21 0.17
C ARG A 307 27.63 23.79 -1.28
N ALA A 308 28.61 22.92 -1.53
CA ALA A 308 28.86 22.40 -2.87
C ALA A 308 27.71 21.48 -3.34
N TRP A 309 27.15 20.67 -2.42
CA TRP A 309 25.98 19.85 -2.69
C TRP A 309 24.72 20.66 -3.00
N ASP A 310 24.50 21.76 -2.29
CA ASP A 310 23.37 22.66 -2.56
C ASP A 310 23.52 23.32 -3.94
N ALA A 311 24.74 23.71 -4.30
CA ALA A 311 25.06 24.36 -5.57
C ALA A 311 24.91 23.49 -6.82
N VAL A 312 24.80 22.16 -6.70
CA VAL A 312 24.53 21.28 -7.86
C VAL A 312 23.13 21.47 -8.44
N GLY A 313 22.22 22.12 -7.70
CA GLY A 313 20.86 22.46 -8.13
C GLY A 313 19.84 21.31 -8.01
N GLY A 314 18.55 21.68 -7.92
CA GLY A 314 17.44 20.75 -7.72
C GLY A 314 17.37 19.63 -8.77
N SER A 315 17.55 19.97 -10.05
CA SER A 315 17.50 19.01 -11.16
C SER A 315 18.56 17.91 -11.08
N ALA A 316 19.80 18.24 -10.69
CA ALA A 316 20.86 17.25 -10.59
C ALA A 316 20.66 16.33 -9.37
N ARG A 317 20.22 16.89 -8.24
CA ARG A 317 19.86 16.11 -7.05
C ARG A 317 18.68 15.18 -7.32
N ALA A 318 17.67 15.65 -8.05
CA ALA A 318 16.53 14.85 -8.48
C ALA A 318 16.98 13.60 -9.26
N ALA A 319 17.86 13.78 -10.25
CA ALA A 319 18.38 12.68 -11.06
C ALA A 319 19.15 11.64 -10.22
N ILE A 320 19.86 12.05 -9.17
CA ILE A 320 20.54 11.15 -8.23
C ILE A 320 19.52 10.31 -7.45
N LEU A 321 18.46 10.94 -6.92
CA LEU A 321 17.44 10.23 -6.15
C LEU A 321 16.60 9.28 -7.01
N GLU A 322 16.28 9.67 -8.25
CA GLU A 322 15.60 8.80 -9.22
C GLU A 322 16.45 7.56 -9.54
N ARG A 323 17.77 7.71 -9.74
CA ARG A 323 18.68 6.56 -9.88
C ARG A 323 18.74 5.69 -8.63
N ALA A 324 18.70 6.28 -7.44
CA ALA A 324 18.64 5.51 -6.20
C ALA A 324 17.36 4.67 -6.13
N ALA A 325 16.22 5.22 -6.60
CA ALA A 325 14.96 4.50 -6.64
C ALA A 325 15.06 3.25 -7.55
N ASP A 326 15.67 3.39 -8.73
CA ASP A 326 15.88 2.28 -9.66
C ASP A 326 16.85 1.23 -9.08
N LEU A 327 17.89 1.68 -8.35
CA LEU A 327 18.81 0.78 -7.64
C LEU A 327 18.11 0.01 -6.51
N TYR A 328 17.16 0.63 -5.80
CA TYR A 328 16.37 -0.06 -4.77
C TYR A 328 15.50 -1.15 -5.41
N GLU A 329 14.82 -0.85 -6.52
CA GLU A 329 14.02 -1.84 -7.24
C GLU A 329 14.87 -2.99 -7.81
N LYS A 330 16.08 -2.69 -8.28
CA LYS A 330 17.05 -3.68 -8.77
C LYS A 330 17.58 -4.57 -7.63
N ASN A 331 17.77 -4.01 -6.44
CA ASN A 331 18.28 -4.70 -5.26
C ASN A 331 17.16 -5.18 -4.30
N ARG A 332 15.92 -5.31 -4.81
CA ARG A 332 14.73 -5.67 -4.02
C ARG A 332 14.93 -6.90 -3.16
N VAL A 333 15.58 -7.93 -3.69
CA VAL A 333 15.82 -9.21 -3.02
C VAL A 333 16.57 -8.99 -1.71
N ARG A 334 17.70 -8.27 -1.75
CA ARG A 334 18.53 -8.04 -0.57
C ARG A 334 17.83 -7.14 0.45
N LEU A 335 17.17 -6.08 -0.01
CA LEU A 335 16.47 -5.14 0.85
C LEU A 335 15.27 -5.79 1.55
N MET A 336 14.47 -6.55 0.82
CA MET A 336 13.33 -7.29 1.38
C MET A 336 13.79 -8.39 2.33
N ALA A 337 14.85 -9.13 1.99
CA ALA A 337 15.39 -10.18 2.86
C ALA A 337 15.84 -9.62 4.22
N LEU A 338 16.49 -8.46 4.21
CA LEU A 338 16.84 -7.74 5.45
C LEU A 338 15.60 -7.20 6.17
N ALA A 339 14.62 -6.63 5.47
CA ALA A 339 13.39 -6.15 6.11
C ALA A 339 12.65 -7.28 6.85
N VAL A 340 12.63 -8.49 6.26
CA VAL A 340 12.06 -9.69 6.87
C VAL A 340 12.89 -10.17 8.06
N ARG A 341 14.19 -10.42 7.86
CA ARG A 341 15.03 -11.07 8.88
C ARG A 341 15.51 -10.15 9.98
N GLU A 342 15.74 -8.88 9.69
CA GLU A 342 16.20 -7.89 10.66
C GLU A 342 15.03 -7.15 11.31
N GLY A 343 14.01 -6.82 10.52
CA GLY A 343 12.83 -6.08 10.98
C GLY A 343 11.62 -6.93 11.39
N GLY A 344 11.66 -8.25 11.20
CA GLY A 344 10.54 -9.15 11.53
C GLY A 344 9.32 -9.02 10.60
N LYS A 345 9.48 -8.42 9.41
CA LYS A 345 8.36 -8.11 8.50
C LYS A 345 7.94 -9.29 7.66
N THR A 346 6.63 -9.50 7.51
CA THR A 346 6.11 -10.47 6.53
C THR A 346 6.49 -10.10 5.10
N LEU A 347 6.51 -11.07 4.19
CA LEU A 347 6.83 -10.87 2.77
C LEU A 347 6.03 -9.73 2.11
N ALA A 348 4.73 -9.64 2.40
CA ALA A 348 3.86 -8.59 1.87
C ALA A 348 4.24 -7.20 2.40
N THR A 349 4.54 -7.09 3.70
CA THR A 349 4.89 -5.82 4.34
C THR A 349 6.30 -5.36 3.98
N ALA A 350 7.23 -6.29 3.76
CA ALA A 350 8.57 -6.01 3.22
C ALA A 350 8.52 -5.44 1.78
N LEU A 351 7.65 -5.99 0.92
CA LEU A 351 7.43 -5.44 -0.42
C LEU A 351 6.80 -4.05 -0.36
N GLY A 352 5.79 -3.85 0.51
CA GLY A 352 5.17 -2.54 0.71
C GLY A 352 6.16 -1.48 1.19
N GLU A 353 7.06 -1.84 2.10
CA GLU A 353 8.11 -0.94 2.58
C GLU A 353 9.14 -0.58 1.51
N LEU A 354 9.60 -1.55 0.72
CA LEU A 354 10.50 -1.26 -0.40
C LEU A 354 9.85 -0.27 -1.36
N ARG A 355 8.58 -0.49 -1.68
CA ARG A 355 7.80 0.40 -2.56
C ARG A 355 7.68 1.80 -2.00
N GLU A 356 7.39 1.93 -0.71
CA GLU A 356 7.30 3.23 -0.04
C GLU A 356 8.66 3.97 -0.07
N ALA A 357 9.79 3.28 0.13
CA ALA A 357 11.13 3.87 0.01
C ALA A 357 11.42 4.39 -1.41
N VAL A 358 11.07 3.60 -2.44
CA VAL A 358 11.18 3.98 -3.86
C VAL A 358 10.30 5.18 -4.16
N ASP A 359 9.08 5.21 -3.63
CA ASP A 359 8.16 6.32 -3.81
C ASP A 359 8.65 7.61 -3.16
N TYR A 360 9.27 7.56 -1.97
CA TYR A 360 9.92 8.74 -1.37
C TYR A 360 11.04 9.31 -2.25
N LEU A 361 11.89 8.45 -2.79
CA LEU A 361 13.00 8.86 -3.66
C LEU A 361 12.49 9.55 -4.93
N ARG A 362 11.50 8.95 -5.60
CA ARG A 362 10.90 9.52 -6.81
C ARG A 362 10.10 10.78 -6.52
N TYR A 363 9.32 10.80 -5.44
CA TYR A 363 8.51 11.96 -5.07
C TYR A 363 9.37 13.16 -4.69
N TYR A 364 10.34 13.01 -3.79
CA TYR A 364 11.22 14.12 -3.42
C TYR A 364 12.22 14.49 -4.51
N GLY A 365 12.58 13.57 -5.41
CA GLY A 365 13.29 13.91 -6.64
C GLY A 365 12.46 14.86 -7.52
N GLY A 366 11.19 14.53 -7.76
CA GLY A 366 10.25 15.41 -8.47
C GLY A 366 10.09 16.78 -7.81
N GLU A 367 9.93 16.81 -6.48
CA GLU A 367 9.80 18.05 -5.72
C GLU A 367 11.10 18.88 -5.70
N ALA A 368 12.28 18.25 -5.68
CA ALA A 368 13.56 18.95 -5.84
C ALA A 368 13.64 19.67 -7.18
N ARG A 369 13.24 18.98 -8.27
CA ARG A 369 13.19 19.55 -9.61
C ARG A 369 12.18 20.71 -9.69
N ARG A 370 11.06 20.61 -8.99
CA ARG A 370 10.00 21.62 -9.01
C ARG A 370 10.35 22.87 -8.18
N LEU A 371 10.97 22.69 -7.02
CA LEU A 371 11.14 23.75 -6.01
C LEU A 371 12.55 24.36 -5.97
N PHE A 372 13.59 23.63 -6.38
CA PHE A 372 15.00 24.00 -6.17
C PHE A 372 15.81 24.14 -7.47
N SER A 373 15.16 24.17 -8.63
CA SER A 373 15.87 24.25 -9.92
C SER A 373 16.01 25.68 -10.43
N GLU A 374 14.91 26.44 -10.47
CA GLU A 374 14.91 27.79 -11.03
C GLU A 374 14.38 28.80 -10.00
N PRO A 375 14.84 30.06 -10.03
CA PRO A 375 14.25 31.13 -9.23
C PRO A 375 12.77 31.33 -9.54
N MET A 376 11.97 31.54 -8.50
CA MET A 376 10.56 31.91 -8.63
C MET A 376 10.46 33.42 -8.86
N PRO A 377 9.94 33.89 -10.01
CA PRO A 377 9.74 35.31 -10.24
C PRO A 377 8.68 35.84 -9.28
N MET A 378 8.98 36.97 -8.65
CA MET A 378 8.09 37.67 -7.73
C MET A 378 7.58 38.95 -8.38
N PRO A 379 6.35 39.40 -8.06
CA PRO A 379 5.83 40.65 -8.60
C PRO A 379 6.68 41.86 -8.17
N GLY A 380 6.65 42.92 -8.97
CA GLY A 380 7.39 44.15 -8.72
C GLY A 380 6.94 45.29 -9.64
N PRO A 381 7.34 46.54 -9.36
CA PRO A 381 7.12 47.66 -10.26
C PRO A 381 7.85 47.45 -11.59
N THR A 382 7.38 48.13 -12.63
CA THR A 382 8.07 48.12 -13.92
C THR A 382 9.50 48.64 -13.78
N GLY A 383 10.46 47.89 -14.31
CA GLY A 383 11.88 48.22 -14.19
C GLY A 383 12.56 47.68 -12.93
N GLU A 384 11.95 46.66 -12.31
CA GLU A 384 12.53 45.85 -11.23
C GLU A 384 12.38 44.36 -11.59
N SER A 385 13.40 43.56 -11.29
CA SER A 385 13.30 42.09 -11.30
C SER A 385 13.43 41.58 -9.87
N ASN A 386 12.49 40.76 -9.44
CA ASN A 386 12.47 40.14 -8.11
C ASN A 386 12.40 38.63 -8.25
N GLU A 387 13.29 37.93 -7.55
CA GLU A 387 13.38 36.47 -7.60
C GLU A 387 13.47 35.88 -6.19
N LEU A 388 12.72 34.81 -5.93
CA LEU A 388 12.78 34.03 -4.70
C LEU A 388 13.40 32.65 -5.00
N THR A 389 14.39 32.25 -4.21
CA THR A 389 15.08 30.96 -4.37
C THR A 389 15.11 30.18 -3.06
N LEU A 390 15.09 28.85 -3.18
CA LEU A 390 15.19 27.92 -2.06
C LEU A 390 16.56 27.25 -2.02
N HIS A 391 17.14 27.15 -0.81
CA HIS A 391 18.48 26.61 -0.56
C HIS A 391 18.48 25.67 0.64
N GLY A 392 19.40 24.71 0.71
CA GLY A 392 19.56 23.86 1.89
C GLY A 392 19.93 24.67 3.15
N LYS A 393 19.35 24.32 4.30
CA LYS A 393 19.68 24.93 5.60
C LYS A 393 21.06 24.53 6.14
N GLY A 394 21.63 23.40 5.72
CA GLY A 394 22.93 22.92 6.19
C GLY A 394 22.94 21.43 6.53
N VAL A 395 23.39 21.05 7.73
CA VAL A 395 23.51 19.65 8.14
C VAL A 395 22.30 19.22 8.97
N PHE A 396 21.70 18.09 8.61
CA PHE A 396 20.61 17.47 9.37
C PHE A 396 21.03 16.12 9.96
N ALA A 397 20.61 15.85 11.20
CA ALA A 397 20.60 14.50 11.73
C ALA A 397 19.26 13.84 11.43
N CYS A 398 19.26 12.74 10.68
CA CYS A 398 18.07 11.94 10.38
C CYS A 398 18.06 10.72 11.30
N ILE A 399 17.15 10.71 12.26
CA ILE A 399 17.01 9.67 13.28
C ILE A 399 15.76 8.86 12.96
N SER A 400 15.96 7.64 12.46
CA SER A 400 14.89 6.79 11.95
C SER A 400 14.50 5.67 12.94
N PRO A 401 13.26 5.16 12.86
CA PRO A 401 12.77 4.10 13.72
C PRO A 401 13.13 2.72 13.13
N TRP A 402 12.88 1.67 13.91
CA TRP A 402 13.12 0.28 13.50
C TRP A 402 11.94 -0.35 12.76
N ASN A 403 10.74 0.22 12.88
CA ASN A 403 9.52 -0.41 12.38
C ASN A 403 9.24 -0.16 10.90
N PHE A 404 9.88 0.86 10.31
CA PHE A 404 10.03 1.05 8.87
C PHE A 404 11.49 1.39 8.58
N PRO A 405 12.38 0.40 8.73
CA PRO A 405 13.81 0.63 8.77
C PRO A 405 14.43 0.99 7.41
N LEU A 406 13.69 0.81 6.31
CA LEU A 406 14.03 1.27 4.98
C LEU A 406 13.19 2.47 4.57
N ALA A 407 11.85 2.39 4.63
CA ALA A 407 10.99 3.44 4.07
C ALA A 407 11.14 4.79 4.77
N ILE A 408 10.98 4.84 6.10
CA ILE A 408 11.10 6.09 6.85
C ILE A 408 12.54 6.58 6.88
N PHE A 409 13.51 5.65 7.01
CA PHE A 409 14.93 5.97 6.90
C PHE A 409 15.23 6.70 5.59
N THR A 410 14.84 6.11 4.46
CA THR A 410 15.05 6.69 3.13
C THR A 410 14.24 7.97 2.95
N GLY A 411 13.01 8.05 3.44
CA GLY A 411 12.18 9.26 3.35
C GLY A 411 12.79 10.48 4.04
N GLN A 412 13.30 10.30 5.27
CA GLN A 412 13.99 11.37 6.00
C GLN A 412 15.28 11.81 5.29
N VAL A 413 16.12 10.84 4.90
CA VAL A 413 17.41 11.09 4.25
C VAL A 413 17.20 11.76 2.88
N ALA A 414 16.31 11.21 2.05
CA ALA A 414 16.01 11.71 0.72
C ALA A 414 15.42 13.12 0.77
N GLY A 415 14.48 13.41 1.68
CA GLY A 415 13.89 14.75 1.80
C GLY A 415 14.94 15.82 2.13
N ALA A 416 15.86 15.53 3.06
CA ALA A 416 16.94 16.44 3.41
C ALA A 416 17.94 16.63 2.25
N LEU A 417 18.39 15.53 1.62
CA LEU A 417 19.32 15.56 0.48
C LEU A 417 18.71 16.31 -0.70
N ALA A 418 17.43 16.05 -1.03
CA ALA A 418 16.68 16.67 -2.12
C ALA A 418 16.66 18.21 -1.98
N ALA A 419 16.47 18.70 -0.76
CA ALA A 419 16.49 20.12 -0.43
C ALA A 419 17.90 20.75 -0.34
N GLY A 420 18.97 20.01 -0.66
CA GLY A 420 20.34 20.53 -0.70
C GLY A 420 21.10 20.43 0.62
N ASN A 421 20.64 19.63 1.58
CA ASN A 421 21.29 19.46 2.88
C ASN A 421 22.26 18.28 2.90
N ALA A 422 23.24 18.33 3.79
CA ALA A 422 24.05 17.16 4.16
C ALA A 422 23.40 16.41 5.33
N VAL A 423 23.62 15.10 5.42
CA VAL A 423 22.87 14.20 6.29
C VAL A 423 23.79 13.33 7.14
N LEU A 424 23.50 13.32 8.44
CA LEU A 424 23.99 12.36 9.42
C LEU A 424 22.87 11.36 9.71
N ALA A 425 22.89 10.20 9.06
CA ALA A 425 21.87 9.18 9.17
C ALA A 425 22.14 8.26 10.37
N LYS A 426 21.27 8.31 11.38
CA LYS A 426 21.30 7.45 12.56
C LYS A 426 20.11 6.49 12.53
N PRO A 427 20.30 5.21 12.18
CA PRO A 427 19.23 4.23 12.21
C PRO A 427 18.93 3.77 13.66
N ALA A 428 17.76 3.15 13.86
CA ALA A 428 17.45 2.48 15.11
C ALA A 428 18.41 1.31 15.38
N GLY A 429 18.61 0.99 16.67
CA GLY A 429 19.56 -0.05 17.10
C GLY A 429 19.24 -1.46 16.59
N PRO A 430 17.97 -1.89 16.51
CA PRO A 430 17.60 -3.20 16.00
C PRO A 430 17.80 -3.41 14.50
N THR A 431 17.82 -2.34 13.69
CA THR A 431 17.81 -2.45 12.21
C THR A 431 18.94 -1.70 11.48
N PRO A 432 20.22 -1.86 11.86
CA PRO A 432 21.34 -1.14 11.24
C PRO A 432 21.80 -1.70 9.88
N LEU A 433 21.57 -2.98 9.58
CA LEU A 433 22.06 -3.67 8.37
C LEU A 433 21.33 -3.17 7.12
N ILE A 434 20.00 -3.07 7.16
CA ILE A 434 19.22 -2.53 6.05
C ILE A 434 19.52 -1.05 5.80
N ALA A 435 19.75 -0.25 6.85
CA ALA A 435 20.18 1.14 6.72
C ALA A 435 21.56 1.25 6.07
N ALA A 436 22.49 0.35 6.40
CA ALA A 436 23.79 0.29 5.74
C ALA A 436 23.67 -0.07 4.26
N ALA A 437 22.80 -1.02 3.90
CA ALA A 437 22.52 -1.36 2.51
C ALA A 437 21.94 -0.14 1.74
N ALA A 438 20.98 0.55 2.35
CA ALA A 438 20.37 1.76 1.80
C ALA A 438 21.39 2.88 1.52
N VAL A 439 22.31 3.15 2.45
CA VAL A 439 23.37 4.17 2.28
C VAL A 439 24.36 3.80 1.18
N ASN A 440 24.76 2.53 1.07
CA ASN A 440 25.64 2.10 -0.02
C ASN A 440 24.99 2.33 -1.39
N LEU A 441 23.70 2.01 -1.54
CA LEU A 441 22.96 2.25 -2.78
C LEU A 441 22.77 3.74 -3.09
N LEU A 442 22.57 4.58 -2.07
CA LEU A 442 22.52 6.04 -2.25
C LEU A 442 23.87 6.60 -2.75
N HIS A 443 24.99 6.10 -2.23
CA HIS A 443 26.31 6.47 -2.74
C HIS A 443 26.53 5.95 -4.17
N GLU A 444 26.12 4.72 -4.47
CA GLU A 444 26.18 4.15 -5.83
C GLU A 444 25.35 4.99 -6.82
N ALA A 445 24.20 5.53 -6.39
CA ALA A 445 23.37 6.41 -7.21
C ALA A 445 24.04 7.77 -7.52
N GLY A 446 25.06 8.14 -6.74
CA GLY A 446 25.83 9.38 -6.90
C GLY A 446 25.66 10.39 -5.77
N VAL A 447 25.06 10.03 -4.63
CA VAL A 447 25.10 10.91 -3.44
C VAL A 447 26.56 11.00 -2.95
N PRO A 448 27.16 12.19 -2.87
CA PRO A 448 28.56 12.32 -2.46
C PRO A 448 28.81 11.74 -1.07
N LYS A 449 29.96 11.09 -0.93
CA LYS A 449 30.38 10.39 0.29
C LYS A 449 30.56 11.34 1.48
N GLU A 450 30.87 12.59 1.19
CA GLU A 450 31.08 13.68 2.15
C GLU A 450 29.76 14.32 2.60
N VAL A 451 28.65 14.03 1.90
CA VAL A 451 27.33 14.63 2.15
C VAL A 451 26.43 13.70 2.95
N LEU A 452 26.52 12.38 2.75
CA LEU A 452 25.74 11.39 3.49
C LEU A 452 26.66 10.50 4.33
N HIS A 453 26.40 10.45 5.63
CA HIS A 453 27.16 9.64 6.59
C HIS A 453 26.22 8.72 7.36
N LEU A 454 26.64 7.48 7.63
CA LEU A 454 25.89 6.52 8.44
C LEU A 454 26.52 6.42 9.82
N LEU A 455 25.71 6.54 10.87
CA LEU A 455 26.13 6.50 12.27
C LEU A 455 25.25 5.51 13.07
N PRO A 456 25.40 4.19 12.90
CA PRO A 456 24.68 3.22 13.73
C PRO A 456 25.20 3.35 15.16
N GLY A 457 24.35 3.67 16.14
CA GLY A 457 24.86 3.96 17.49
C GLY A 457 23.78 4.32 18.50
N SER A 458 24.19 4.56 19.74
CA SER A 458 23.27 5.00 20.80
C SER A 458 22.82 6.45 20.57
N GLY A 459 21.50 6.67 20.58
CA GLY A 459 20.92 8.00 20.43
C GLY A 459 21.40 8.98 21.49
N SER A 460 21.50 8.56 22.75
CA SER A 460 21.97 9.42 23.84
C SER A 460 23.45 9.76 23.72
N LYS A 461 24.30 8.80 23.35
CA LYS A 461 25.76 9.04 23.20
C LYS A 461 26.07 9.97 22.04
N LEU A 462 25.50 9.71 20.86
CA LEU A 462 25.75 10.52 19.66
C LEU A 462 25.04 11.89 19.76
N GLY A 463 23.79 11.90 20.26
CA GLY A 463 23.03 13.13 20.49
C GLY A 463 23.71 14.07 21.47
N GLY A 464 24.39 13.54 22.49
CA GLY A 464 25.13 14.33 23.49
C GLY A 464 26.24 15.20 22.90
N VAL A 465 26.82 14.84 21.75
CA VAL A 465 27.83 15.67 21.05
C VAL A 465 27.26 16.42 19.85
N LEU A 466 26.22 15.89 19.19
CA LEU A 466 25.62 16.50 18.01
C LEU A 466 24.66 17.65 18.35
N PHE A 467 23.78 17.46 19.33
CA PHE A 467 22.70 18.42 19.60
C PHE A 467 23.17 19.75 20.19
N PRO A 468 24.27 19.83 20.97
CA PRO A 468 24.81 21.12 21.40
C PRO A 468 25.55 21.90 20.29
N ASP A 469 26.00 21.23 19.22
CA ASP A 469 26.80 21.85 18.16
C ASP A 469 25.93 22.76 17.26
N THR A 470 26.33 24.01 17.10
CA THR A 470 25.57 25.03 16.35
C THR A 470 25.65 24.85 14.83
N ARG A 471 26.52 23.97 14.33
CA ARG A 471 26.61 23.64 12.89
C ARG A 471 25.52 22.67 12.44
N LEU A 472 24.85 22.01 13.38
CA LEU A 472 23.68 21.19 13.10
C LEU A 472 22.46 22.10 12.87
N SER A 473 21.98 22.15 11.64
CA SER A 473 20.86 22.99 11.21
C SER A 473 19.51 22.45 11.67
N GLY A 474 19.42 21.14 11.92
CA GLY A 474 18.20 20.54 12.45
C GLY A 474 18.26 19.04 12.66
N VAL A 475 17.17 18.50 13.21
CA VAL A 475 16.96 17.08 13.44
C VAL A 475 15.61 16.67 12.85
N VAL A 476 15.62 15.56 12.14
CA VAL A 476 14.41 14.82 11.75
C VAL A 476 14.37 13.58 12.61
N LEU A 477 13.29 13.40 13.36
CA LEU A 477 13.04 12.22 14.17
C LEU A 477 11.74 11.57 13.71
N THR A 478 11.78 10.25 13.59
CA THR A 478 10.57 9.45 13.73
C THR A 478 10.82 8.41 14.81
N GLY A 479 10.02 8.46 15.87
CA GLY A 479 10.27 7.69 17.10
C GLY A 479 9.29 8.04 18.22
N SER A 480 9.69 7.85 19.47
CA SER A 480 8.79 8.12 20.61
C SER A 480 8.65 9.60 20.92
N THR A 481 7.52 9.97 21.53
CA THR A 481 7.23 11.34 21.98
C THR A 481 8.27 11.85 22.99
N GLU A 482 8.75 10.98 23.87
CA GLU A 482 9.76 11.29 24.89
C GLU A 482 11.10 11.66 24.22
N ALA A 483 11.51 10.88 23.21
CA ALA A 483 12.72 11.16 22.44
C ALA A 483 12.61 12.52 21.71
N ALA A 484 11.45 12.82 21.11
CA ALA A 484 11.21 14.10 20.45
C ALA A 484 11.33 15.28 21.43
N MET A 485 10.77 15.17 22.63
CA MET A 485 10.85 16.19 23.68
C MET A 485 12.29 16.42 24.15
N VAL A 486 13.07 15.35 24.34
CA VAL A 486 14.49 15.45 24.72
C VAL A 486 15.28 16.20 23.66
N ILE A 487 15.10 15.84 22.37
CA ILE A 487 15.78 16.49 21.25
C ILE A 487 15.39 17.97 21.17
N ASN A 488 14.09 18.27 21.26
CA ASN A 488 13.60 19.64 21.19
C ASN A 488 14.21 20.53 22.27
N ARG A 489 14.24 20.07 23.53
CA ARG A 489 14.85 20.81 24.64
C ARG A 489 16.36 20.99 24.45
N ALA A 490 17.06 19.95 23.99
CA ALA A 490 18.50 20.01 23.76
C ALA A 490 18.86 21.05 22.68
N LEU A 491 18.10 21.09 21.58
CA LEU A 491 18.32 22.04 20.49
C LEU A 491 17.96 23.48 20.87
N ALA A 492 16.91 23.66 21.67
CA ALA A 492 16.47 24.97 22.17
C ALA A 492 17.44 25.58 23.20
N ALA A 493 18.21 24.74 23.90
CA ALA A 493 19.20 25.19 24.89
C ALA A 493 20.48 25.79 24.29
N ARG A 494 20.64 25.77 22.95
CA ARG A 494 21.85 26.26 22.27
C ARG A 494 21.89 27.79 22.18
N ASN A 495 23.10 28.34 22.29
CA ASN A 495 23.39 29.73 21.94
C ASN A 495 23.83 29.82 20.46
N GLY A 496 22.87 29.85 19.54
CA GLY A 496 23.12 29.91 18.08
C GLY A 496 21.84 30.00 17.25
N PRO A 497 21.91 29.80 15.92
CA PRO A 497 20.73 29.75 15.07
C PRO A 497 19.70 28.72 15.55
N ILE A 498 18.42 29.05 15.43
CA ILE A 498 17.32 28.16 15.83
C ILE A 498 17.34 26.92 14.92
N ALA A 499 17.53 25.72 15.52
CA ALA A 499 17.46 24.49 14.75
C ALA A 499 16.04 24.19 14.34
N THR A 500 15.93 23.54 13.19
CA THR A 500 14.68 22.93 12.76
C THR A 500 14.51 21.58 13.48
N VAL A 501 13.34 21.35 14.05
CA VAL A 501 12.89 20.02 14.49
C VAL A 501 11.73 19.61 13.60
N LEU A 502 11.85 18.44 12.99
CA LEU A 502 10.73 17.68 12.45
C LEU A 502 10.62 16.41 13.28
N ALA A 503 9.49 16.21 13.93
CA ALA A 503 9.24 15.01 14.71
C ALA A 503 7.89 14.39 14.28
N GLU A 504 7.94 13.14 13.84
CA GLU A 504 6.77 12.28 13.70
C GLU A 504 6.82 11.25 14.83
N THR A 505 5.76 11.16 15.62
CA THR A 505 5.75 10.37 16.86
C THR A 505 4.61 9.34 16.87
N GLY A 506 4.25 8.85 18.05
CA GLY A 506 3.25 7.81 18.22
C GLY A 506 1.81 8.25 17.96
N GLY A 507 0.88 7.30 18.09
CA GLY A 507 -0.55 7.58 17.99
C GLY A 507 -1.39 6.65 18.86
N GLN A 508 -2.48 7.18 19.42
CA GLN A 508 -3.54 6.38 20.04
C GLN A 508 -4.70 6.22 19.05
N ASN A 509 -4.42 5.59 17.90
CA ASN A 509 -5.31 5.64 16.74
C ASN A 509 -6.60 4.87 16.95
N ALA A 510 -7.70 5.45 16.48
CA ALA A 510 -9.03 4.90 16.64
C ALA A 510 -9.65 4.45 15.31
N MET A 511 -10.63 3.56 15.38
CA MET A 511 -11.56 3.29 14.27
C MET A 511 -12.98 3.39 14.81
N ILE A 512 -13.83 4.18 14.16
CA ILE A 512 -15.24 4.34 14.51
C ILE A 512 -16.07 3.52 13.54
N VAL A 513 -16.93 2.66 14.07
CA VAL A 513 -17.86 1.81 13.33
C VAL A 513 -19.28 2.14 13.78
N ASP A 514 -20.14 2.51 12.84
CA ASP A 514 -21.57 2.71 13.10
C ASP A 514 -22.41 1.50 12.63
N SER A 515 -23.71 1.53 12.92
CA SER A 515 -24.64 0.45 12.58
C SER A 515 -24.87 0.23 11.09
N THR A 516 -24.40 1.12 10.22
CA THR A 516 -24.58 1.02 8.76
C THR A 516 -23.40 0.34 8.06
N ALA A 517 -22.29 0.15 8.78
CA ALA A 517 -21.10 -0.51 8.28
C ALA A 517 -21.38 -1.96 7.86
N LEU A 518 -20.63 -2.45 6.88
CA LEU A 518 -20.68 -3.86 6.47
C LEU A 518 -19.72 -4.68 7.36
N PRO A 519 -20.21 -5.67 8.14
CA PRO A 519 -19.38 -6.43 9.06
C PRO A 519 -18.14 -7.06 8.42
N GLU A 520 -18.25 -7.61 7.21
CA GLU A 520 -17.14 -8.28 6.52
C GLU A 520 -16.01 -7.32 6.16
N GLN A 521 -16.36 -6.06 5.82
CA GLN A 521 -15.36 -5.02 5.56
C GLN A 521 -14.70 -4.56 6.85
N VAL A 522 -15.49 -4.33 7.90
CA VAL A 522 -14.99 -3.93 9.22
C VAL A 522 -14.06 -5.00 9.78
N ALA A 523 -14.45 -6.28 9.74
CA ALA A 523 -13.63 -7.38 10.23
C ALA A 523 -12.28 -7.44 9.53
N ARG A 524 -12.26 -7.42 8.19
CA ARG A 524 -11.01 -7.38 7.41
C ARG A 524 -10.16 -6.17 7.80
N ASP A 525 -10.75 -4.97 7.78
CA ASP A 525 -9.99 -3.73 7.89
C ASP A 525 -9.52 -3.45 9.34
N ALA A 526 -10.29 -3.84 10.36
CA ALA A 526 -9.89 -3.76 11.76
C ALA A 526 -8.77 -4.76 12.07
N VAL A 527 -8.91 -6.02 11.64
CA VAL A 527 -7.89 -7.07 11.84
C VAL A 527 -6.58 -6.69 11.16
N THR A 528 -6.62 -6.28 9.88
CA THR A 528 -5.43 -5.78 9.18
C THR A 528 -4.82 -4.56 9.87
N SER A 529 -5.64 -3.57 10.27
CA SER A 529 -5.12 -2.35 10.90
C SER A 529 -4.51 -2.58 12.29
N ALA A 530 -5.00 -3.56 13.04
CA ALA A 530 -4.55 -3.82 14.42
C ALA A 530 -3.33 -4.74 14.48
N PHE A 531 -3.26 -5.76 13.61
CA PHE A 531 -2.34 -6.87 13.79
C PHE A 531 -1.27 -7.01 12.70
N ASP A 532 -1.43 -6.37 11.52
CA ASP A 532 -0.38 -6.34 10.51
C ASP A 532 0.95 -5.82 11.09
N SER A 533 2.06 -6.46 10.73
CA SER A 533 3.39 -6.17 11.30
C SER A 533 3.44 -6.30 12.84
N ALA A 534 2.65 -7.22 13.40
CA ALA A 534 2.44 -7.37 14.85
C ALA A 534 1.98 -6.06 15.53
N GLY A 535 1.18 -5.23 14.85
CA GLY A 535 0.71 -3.95 15.37
C GLY A 535 1.84 -2.91 15.57
N GLN A 536 3.05 -3.16 15.05
CA GLN A 536 4.21 -2.27 15.20
C GLN A 536 4.23 -1.15 14.15
N ARG A 537 3.07 -0.54 13.87
CA ARG A 537 2.95 0.63 13.01
C ARG A 537 2.47 1.80 13.85
N CYS A 538 3.04 2.99 13.65
CA CYS A 538 2.51 4.21 14.29
C CYS A 538 1.06 4.47 13.89
N SER A 539 0.61 3.99 12.72
CA SER A 539 -0.77 4.07 12.22
C SER A 539 -1.68 2.90 12.63
N ALA A 540 -1.17 1.91 13.37
CA ALA A 540 -1.95 0.72 13.72
C ALA A 540 -3.18 1.09 14.58
N LEU A 541 -4.27 0.35 14.39
CA LEU A 541 -5.50 0.48 15.17
C LEU A 541 -5.25 0.08 16.62
N ARG A 542 -5.41 1.04 17.53
CA ARG A 542 -5.29 0.84 18.98
C ARG A 542 -6.64 0.65 19.65
N VAL A 543 -7.64 1.43 19.20
CA VAL A 543 -8.99 1.45 19.81
C VAL A 543 -10.09 1.39 18.75
N LEU A 544 -10.86 0.31 18.76
CA LEU A 544 -12.09 0.18 17.97
C LEU A 544 -13.28 0.71 18.78
N PHE A 545 -13.88 1.79 18.32
CA PHE A 545 -15.18 2.26 18.78
C PHE A 545 -16.28 1.61 17.93
N VAL A 546 -17.14 0.82 18.55
CA VAL A 546 -18.25 0.14 17.85
C VAL A 546 -19.59 0.55 18.46
N GLN A 547 -20.56 0.91 17.61
CA GLN A 547 -21.89 1.26 18.08
C GLN A 547 -22.55 0.05 18.75
N GLU A 548 -23.16 0.27 19.93
CA GLU A 548 -23.72 -0.78 20.80
C GLU A 548 -24.66 -1.72 20.03
N ASP A 549 -25.55 -1.18 19.19
CA ASP A 549 -26.60 -1.92 18.48
C ASP A 549 -26.07 -3.02 17.54
N VAL A 550 -24.82 -2.91 17.08
CA VAL A 550 -24.18 -3.89 16.18
C VAL A 550 -22.94 -4.53 16.77
N ALA A 551 -22.57 -4.17 18.01
CA ALA A 551 -21.28 -4.52 18.58
C ALA A 551 -21.05 -6.03 18.65
N ASP A 552 -22.03 -6.80 19.12
CA ASP A 552 -21.85 -8.25 19.30
C ASP A 552 -21.63 -8.97 17.97
N LYS A 553 -22.44 -8.68 16.94
CA LYS A 553 -22.28 -9.27 15.60
C LYS A 553 -20.97 -8.85 14.95
N MET A 554 -20.59 -7.58 15.08
CA MET A 554 -19.33 -7.06 14.54
C MET A 554 -18.13 -7.73 15.22
N LEU A 555 -18.15 -7.80 16.55
CA LEU A 555 -17.07 -8.40 17.32
C LEU A 555 -16.95 -9.90 17.06
N ASP A 556 -18.05 -10.64 16.96
CA ASP A 556 -18.01 -12.06 16.60
C ASP A 556 -17.26 -12.29 15.27
N MET A 557 -17.56 -11.48 14.25
CA MET A 557 -16.88 -11.59 12.95
C MET A 557 -15.41 -11.13 13.01
N ILE A 558 -15.09 -10.06 13.75
CA ILE A 558 -13.70 -9.59 13.94
C ILE A 558 -12.88 -10.66 14.67
N LEU A 559 -13.41 -11.26 15.74
CA LEU A 559 -12.72 -12.28 16.53
C LEU A 559 -12.58 -13.59 15.74
N GLY A 560 -13.61 -14.00 14.99
CA GLY A 560 -13.54 -15.15 14.10
C GLY A 560 -12.49 -14.97 12.98
N ALA A 561 -12.38 -13.76 12.43
CA ALA A 561 -11.33 -13.44 11.46
C ALA A 561 -9.93 -13.42 12.09
N MET A 562 -9.80 -12.90 13.31
CA MET A 562 -8.56 -12.95 14.09
C MET A 562 -8.12 -14.40 14.35
N ASP A 563 -9.05 -15.32 14.63
CA ASP A 563 -8.76 -16.74 14.88
C ASP A 563 -8.19 -17.47 13.66
N GLN A 564 -8.28 -16.89 12.46
CA GLN A 564 -7.68 -17.44 11.22
C GLN A 564 -6.24 -16.97 10.99
N LEU A 565 -5.72 -16.04 11.80
CA LEU A 565 -4.37 -15.52 11.60
C LEU A 565 -3.30 -16.50 12.08
N THR A 566 -2.24 -16.61 11.30
CA THR A 566 -1.06 -17.40 11.64
C THR A 566 0.05 -16.51 12.17
N VAL A 567 0.44 -16.74 13.42
CA VAL A 567 1.68 -16.22 14.01
C VAL A 567 2.82 -17.16 13.62
N GLY A 568 3.96 -16.64 13.13
CA GLY A 568 5.06 -17.51 12.68
C GLY A 568 6.27 -16.81 12.09
N ASP A 569 7.11 -17.59 11.39
CA ASP A 569 8.28 -17.07 10.68
C ASP A 569 7.84 -16.18 9.50
N PRO A 570 8.24 -14.90 9.46
CA PRO A 570 7.77 -13.94 8.46
C PRO A 570 8.26 -14.21 7.02
N MET A 571 9.20 -15.15 6.82
CA MET A 571 9.62 -15.61 5.50
C MET A 571 8.67 -16.67 4.91
N GLU A 572 7.79 -17.25 5.72
CA GLU A 572 6.79 -18.21 5.25
C GLU A 572 5.57 -17.48 4.66
N PRO A 573 5.11 -17.84 3.45
CA PRO A 573 3.95 -17.19 2.81
C PRO A 573 2.64 -17.31 3.60
N THR A 574 2.54 -18.27 4.52
CA THR A 574 1.37 -18.50 5.37
C THR A 574 1.35 -17.64 6.63
N THR A 575 2.43 -16.92 6.94
CA THR A 575 2.52 -16.11 8.15
C THR A 575 1.85 -14.76 7.98
N ASP A 576 0.88 -14.46 8.83
CA ASP A 576 0.19 -13.16 8.87
C ASP A 576 0.85 -12.20 9.89
N ILE A 577 1.32 -12.75 11.01
CA ILE A 577 1.90 -11.97 12.12
C ILE A 577 3.31 -12.50 12.45
N GLY A 578 4.31 -11.64 12.29
CA GLY A 578 5.70 -11.90 12.67
C GLY A 578 5.99 -11.65 14.17
N PRO A 579 7.27 -11.69 14.56
CA PRO A 579 7.70 -11.37 15.93
C PRO A 579 7.58 -9.87 16.25
N VAL A 580 7.65 -9.54 17.53
CA VAL A 580 7.97 -8.16 17.96
C VAL A 580 9.48 -7.94 17.90
N ILE A 581 9.92 -6.69 17.80
CA ILE A 581 11.30 -6.38 17.41
C ILE A 581 12.38 -6.87 18.37
N ASP A 582 12.14 -6.77 19.68
CA ASP A 582 13.11 -7.13 20.72
C ASP A 582 12.44 -7.47 22.07
N GLU A 583 13.27 -8.02 22.97
CA GLU A 583 12.84 -8.49 24.28
C GLU A 583 12.24 -7.38 25.14
N ALA A 584 12.80 -6.17 25.09
CA ALA A 584 12.29 -5.02 25.83
C ALA A 584 10.87 -4.62 25.38
N SER A 585 10.61 -4.70 24.08
CA SER A 585 9.27 -4.49 23.51
C SER A 585 8.31 -5.59 23.96
N ARG A 586 8.74 -6.86 23.95
CA ARG A 586 7.93 -7.98 24.45
C ARG A 586 7.57 -7.82 25.93
N GLU A 587 8.54 -7.49 26.78
CA GLU A 587 8.34 -7.26 28.22
C GLU A 587 7.31 -6.15 28.47
N THR A 588 7.42 -5.04 27.74
CA THR A 588 6.46 -3.92 27.83
C THR A 588 5.04 -4.36 27.48
N LEU A 589 4.90 -5.17 26.42
CA LEU A 589 3.60 -5.70 25.99
C LEU A 589 3.02 -6.70 26.98
N GLU A 590 3.84 -7.59 27.56
CA GLU A 590 3.42 -8.53 28.60
C GLU A 590 2.95 -7.81 29.87
N LEU A 591 3.64 -6.74 30.29
CA LEU A 591 3.20 -5.90 31.41
C LEU A 591 1.85 -5.26 31.15
N HIS A 592 1.64 -4.71 29.94
CA HIS A 592 0.35 -4.15 29.55
C HIS A 592 -0.75 -5.21 29.51
N ALA A 593 -0.51 -6.37 28.92
CA ALA A 593 -1.49 -7.47 28.85
C ALA A 593 -1.85 -7.99 30.24
N ALA A 594 -0.87 -8.13 31.15
CA ALA A 594 -1.10 -8.51 32.53
C ALA A 594 -1.96 -7.48 33.27
N ARG A 595 -1.76 -6.18 33.02
CA ARG A 595 -2.59 -5.10 33.55
C ARG A 595 -4.02 -5.15 33.01
N MET A 596 -4.18 -5.23 31.69
CA MET A 596 -5.50 -5.31 31.04
C MET A 596 -6.30 -6.56 31.45
N THR A 597 -5.65 -7.68 31.71
CA THR A 597 -6.32 -8.88 32.22
C THR A 597 -6.98 -8.65 33.59
N ARG A 598 -6.48 -7.69 34.39
CA ARG A 598 -7.07 -7.32 35.69
C ARG A 598 -8.13 -6.22 35.58
N GLU A 599 -7.97 -5.30 34.63
CA GLU A 599 -8.72 -4.04 34.56
C GLU A 599 -9.74 -3.98 33.40
N ALA A 600 -9.73 -4.96 32.50
CA ALA A 600 -10.54 -5.02 31.30
C ALA A 600 -11.02 -6.46 31.04
N LYS A 601 -11.95 -6.62 30.09
CA LYS A 601 -12.46 -7.93 29.71
C LYS A 601 -11.68 -8.46 28.51
N LEU A 602 -10.94 -9.55 28.69
CA LEU A 602 -10.29 -10.25 27.60
C LEU A 602 -11.34 -10.90 26.69
N LEU A 603 -11.40 -10.50 25.42
CA LEU A 603 -12.30 -11.07 24.42
C LEU A 603 -11.67 -12.22 23.64
N ARG A 604 -10.39 -12.09 23.29
CA ARG A 604 -9.65 -13.07 22.48
C ARG A 604 -8.15 -12.97 22.70
N LYS A 605 -7.49 -14.11 22.62
CA LYS A 605 -6.05 -14.28 22.69
C LYS A 605 -5.65 -15.43 21.77
N LEU A 606 -4.72 -15.20 20.83
CA LEU A 606 -4.19 -16.28 20.00
C LEU A 606 -3.08 -17.05 20.75
N PRO A 607 -3.04 -18.39 20.67
CA PRO A 607 -2.01 -19.16 21.35
C PRO A 607 -0.66 -19.00 20.65
N LEU A 608 0.42 -18.91 21.45
CA LEU A 608 1.77 -19.18 20.95
C LEU A 608 2.05 -20.68 21.10
N ARG A 609 2.81 -21.23 20.15
CA ARG A 609 3.21 -22.64 20.09
C ARG A 609 4.69 -22.79 20.46
N PRO A 610 5.18 -24.01 20.77
CA PRO A 610 6.60 -24.23 21.12
C PRO A 610 7.58 -23.72 20.06
N GLU A 611 7.21 -23.73 18.77
CA GLU A 611 8.07 -23.17 17.71
C GLU A 611 8.38 -21.67 17.87
N HIS A 612 7.59 -20.92 18.65
CA HIS A 612 7.79 -19.49 18.89
C HIS A 612 8.83 -19.18 19.99
N GLU A 613 9.25 -20.17 20.79
CA GLU A 613 10.15 -19.94 21.94
C GLU A 613 11.55 -19.46 21.54
N ALA A 614 11.99 -19.81 20.33
CA ALA A 614 13.28 -19.39 19.78
C ALA A 614 13.28 -17.90 19.36
N GLY A 615 12.12 -17.32 19.07
CA GLY A 615 11.95 -15.93 18.66
C GLY A 615 11.48 -15.02 19.79
N VAL A 616 11.13 -13.79 19.42
CA VAL A 616 10.55 -12.76 20.28
C VAL A 616 9.10 -12.55 19.85
N PHE A 617 8.24 -13.50 20.15
CA PHE A 617 6.82 -13.42 19.81
C PHE A 617 6.00 -12.90 20.99
N PHE A 618 4.96 -12.15 20.67
CA PHE A 618 3.92 -11.75 21.63
C PHE A 618 2.57 -12.18 21.07
N SER A 619 1.73 -12.74 21.94
CA SER A 619 0.40 -13.23 21.58
C SER A 619 -0.53 -12.07 21.19
N PRO A 620 -1.20 -12.10 20.03
CA PRO A 620 -2.23 -11.11 19.70
C PRO A 620 -3.41 -11.15 20.70
N HIS A 621 -3.79 -9.98 21.22
CA HIS A 621 -4.87 -9.83 22.22
C HIS A 621 -5.96 -8.84 21.76
N VAL A 622 -7.20 -9.11 22.18
CA VAL A 622 -8.32 -8.16 22.11
C VAL A 622 -8.94 -7.98 23.49
N PHE A 623 -9.00 -6.74 23.98
CA PHE A 623 -9.62 -6.37 25.25
C PHE A 623 -10.80 -5.43 25.05
N GLU A 624 -11.90 -5.66 25.74
CA GLU A 624 -13.00 -4.70 25.88
C GLU A 624 -12.74 -3.83 27.11
N ILE A 625 -12.65 -2.51 26.90
CA ILE A 625 -12.36 -1.49 27.93
C ILE A 625 -13.56 -0.55 28.08
N ALA A 626 -13.73 0.04 29.26
CA ALA A 626 -14.84 0.96 29.53
C ALA A 626 -14.67 2.32 28.84
N SER A 627 -13.43 2.76 28.65
CA SER A 627 -13.11 4.04 28.00
C SER A 627 -11.67 4.04 27.49
N ILE A 628 -11.44 4.75 26.38
CA ILE A 628 -10.08 5.02 25.86
C ILE A 628 -9.16 5.68 26.91
N ALA A 629 -9.72 6.39 27.89
CA ALA A 629 -8.96 7.01 28.97
C ALA A 629 -8.22 6.01 29.88
N GLN A 630 -8.52 4.70 29.80
CA GLN A 630 -7.74 3.65 30.47
C GLN A 630 -6.34 3.42 29.84
N LEU A 631 -6.09 4.02 28.68
CA LEU A 631 -4.84 3.93 27.94
C LEU A 631 -4.03 5.23 28.12
N GLU A 632 -3.06 5.20 29.03
CA GLU A 632 -2.22 6.36 29.36
C GLU A 632 -1.15 6.65 28.29
N HIS A 633 -0.69 5.60 27.61
CA HIS A 633 0.39 5.66 26.62
C HIS A 633 0.05 4.79 25.40
N GLU A 634 0.79 4.98 24.30
CA GLU A 634 0.71 4.09 23.15
C GLU A 634 1.23 2.68 23.52
N VAL A 635 0.50 1.65 23.10
CA VAL A 635 0.91 0.25 23.22
C VAL A 635 1.34 -0.24 21.84
N PHE A 636 2.65 -0.35 21.62
CA PHE A 636 3.23 -0.60 20.31
C PHE A 636 3.36 -2.10 19.96
N GLY A 637 2.21 -2.79 19.86
CA GLY A 637 2.17 -4.22 19.56
C GLY A 637 0.77 -4.70 19.15
N PRO A 638 0.54 -6.03 19.01
CA PRO A 638 -0.69 -6.59 18.47
C PRO A 638 -1.76 -6.69 19.56
N VAL A 639 -2.14 -5.56 20.13
CA VAL A 639 -3.17 -5.43 21.17
C VAL A 639 -4.25 -4.46 20.68
N LEU A 640 -5.45 -4.99 20.44
CA LEU A 640 -6.63 -4.21 20.09
C LEU A 640 -7.49 -3.96 21.33
N HIS A 641 -7.90 -2.72 21.54
CA HIS A 641 -8.88 -2.36 22.56
C HIS A 641 -10.22 -2.04 21.90
N VAL A 642 -11.32 -2.42 22.54
CA VAL A 642 -12.68 -2.18 22.06
C VAL A 642 -13.43 -1.34 23.07
N VAL A 643 -14.08 -0.28 22.59
CA VAL A 643 -15.02 0.55 23.34
C VAL A 643 -16.36 0.50 22.63
N ARG A 644 -17.44 0.16 23.35
CA ARG A 644 -18.79 0.32 22.81
C ARG A 644 -19.31 1.72 23.07
N TYR A 645 -20.09 2.27 22.15
CA TYR A 645 -20.75 3.57 22.32
C TYR A 645 -22.22 3.53 21.92
N GLY A 646 -23.08 4.23 22.66
CA GLY A 646 -24.51 4.31 22.36
C GLY A 646 -24.80 5.17 21.13
N ALA A 647 -25.89 4.85 20.41
CA ALA A 647 -26.40 5.70 19.34
C ALA A 647 -26.61 7.14 19.83
N GLY A 648 -26.18 8.13 19.04
CA GLY A 648 -26.25 9.55 19.41
C GLY A 648 -25.14 10.04 20.35
N ARG A 649 -24.12 9.24 20.65
CA ARG A 649 -22.94 9.62 21.46
C ARG A 649 -21.66 9.82 20.63
N LEU A 650 -21.80 9.97 19.32
CA LEU A 650 -20.67 10.12 18.40
C LEU A 650 -19.84 11.38 18.70
N ASP A 651 -20.48 12.44 19.18
CA ASP A 651 -19.82 13.66 19.71
C ASP A 651 -18.84 13.31 20.84
N LYS A 652 -19.26 12.48 21.79
CA LYS A 652 -18.44 12.04 22.92
C LYS A 652 -17.30 11.12 22.51
N VAL A 653 -17.50 10.32 21.46
CA VAL A 653 -16.39 9.55 20.87
C VAL A 653 -15.34 10.49 20.28
N CYS A 654 -15.76 11.53 19.54
CA CYS A 654 -14.83 12.53 18.99
C CYS A 654 -14.07 13.29 20.09
N GLU A 655 -14.78 13.72 21.14
CA GLU A 655 -14.18 14.37 22.31
C GLU A 655 -13.14 13.45 22.99
N ALA A 656 -13.47 12.18 23.18
CA ALA A 656 -12.59 11.20 23.82
C ALA A 656 -11.32 10.91 23.01
N ILE A 657 -11.43 10.85 21.68
CA ILE A 657 -10.27 10.69 20.78
C ILE A 657 -9.34 11.89 20.91
N ASN A 658 -9.89 13.12 20.82
CA ASN A 658 -9.09 14.35 20.96
C ASN A 658 -8.43 14.47 22.33
N ALA A 659 -9.10 14.02 23.40
CA ALA A 659 -8.58 14.09 24.77
C ALA A 659 -7.32 13.24 25.00
N THR A 660 -7.02 12.28 24.11
CA THR A 660 -5.75 11.53 24.16
C THR A 660 -4.53 12.42 23.90
N GLY A 661 -4.73 13.59 23.29
CA GLY A 661 -3.67 14.49 22.85
C GLY A 661 -2.90 14.02 21.60
N PHE A 662 -3.15 12.79 21.13
CA PHE A 662 -2.63 12.27 19.86
C PHE A 662 -3.57 12.61 18.71
N GLY A 663 -3.05 12.54 17.48
CA GLY A 663 -3.78 12.94 16.28
C GLY A 663 -3.15 12.41 14.99
N LEU A 664 -2.89 11.10 14.90
CA LEU A 664 -2.17 10.50 13.76
C LEU A 664 -3.11 9.84 12.72
N THR A 665 -3.73 8.70 13.00
CA THR A 665 -4.70 8.05 12.10
C THR A 665 -6.08 7.81 12.73
N LEU A 666 -7.12 7.85 11.88
CA LEU A 666 -8.51 7.54 12.25
C LEU A 666 -9.22 6.80 11.12
N GLY A 667 -9.79 5.65 11.42
CA GLY A 667 -10.68 4.89 10.55
C GLY A 667 -12.15 5.23 10.81
N ILE A 668 -12.97 5.30 9.76
CA ILE A 668 -14.42 5.48 9.87
C ILE A 668 -15.09 4.47 8.95
N HIS A 669 -15.90 3.57 9.50
CA HIS A 669 -16.77 2.69 8.74
C HIS A 669 -18.22 3.13 8.91
N SER A 670 -18.77 3.69 7.84
CA SER A 670 -20.15 4.16 7.74
C SER A 670 -20.56 4.26 6.27
N ARG A 671 -21.81 3.91 5.96
CA ARG A 671 -22.44 4.16 4.66
C ARG A 671 -23.13 5.53 4.61
N ILE A 672 -23.19 6.25 5.72
CA ILE A 672 -23.78 7.59 5.83
C ILE A 672 -22.66 8.61 5.68
N THR A 673 -22.75 9.45 4.65
CA THR A 673 -21.69 10.41 4.31
C THR A 673 -21.59 11.52 5.37
N GLU A 674 -22.74 11.90 5.93
CA GLU A 674 -22.88 12.88 7.00
C GLU A 674 -22.15 12.44 8.28
N THR A 675 -22.12 11.14 8.59
CA THR A 675 -21.37 10.60 9.74
C THR A 675 -19.87 10.86 9.57
N ALA A 676 -19.30 10.56 8.40
CA ALA A 676 -17.88 10.80 8.13
C ALA A 676 -17.55 12.30 8.13
N ALA A 677 -18.42 13.14 7.56
CA ALA A 677 -18.26 14.60 7.59
C ALA A 677 -18.30 15.15 9.03
N PHE A 678 -19.25 14.69 9.84
CA PHE A 678 -19.40 15.08 11.23
C PHE A 678 -18.14 14.81 12.05
N VAL A 679 -17.56 13.61 11.90
CA VAL A 679 -16.33 13.21 12.58
C VAL A 679 -15.14 14.03 12.09
N ARG A 680 -14.99 14.18 10.76
CA ARG A 680 -13.90 14.97 10.14
C ARG A 680 -13.84 16.41 10.64
N GLU A 681 -14.99 17.02 10.91
CA GLU A 681 -15.07 18.41 11.41
C GLU A 681 -14.72 18.56 12.89
N ARG A 682 -14.68 17.47 13.66
CA ARG A 682 -14.57 17.50 15.12
C ARG A 682 -13.32 16.83 15.66
N VAL A 683 -12.72 15.90 14.93
CA VAL A 683 -11.53 15.18 15.38
C VAL A 683 -10.26 15.83 14.82
N ASN A 684 -9.28 16.02 15.70
CA ASN A 684 -7.98 16.59 15.41
C ASN A 684 -7.00 15.46 15.05
N VAL A 685 -7.10 14.96 13.82
CA VAL A 685 -6.29 13.84 13.30
C VAL A 685 -5.73 14.15 11.92
N GLY A 686 -4.45 13.87 11.72
CA GLY A 686 -3.75 14.14 10.48
C GLY A 686 -4.20 13.28 9.28
N ASN A 687 -4.54 12.00 9.47
CA ASN A 687 -4.91 11.09 8.40
C ASN A 687 -6.22 10.34 8.70
N ILE A 688 -7.29 10.69 7.98
CA ILE A 688 -8.62 10.05 8.12
C ILE A 688 -8.87 9.11 6.94
N TYR A 689 -9.37 7.91 7.23
CA TYR A 689 -9.65 6.84 6.28
C TYR A 689 -11.11 6.39 6.39
N VAL A 690 -11.86 6.44 5.29
CA VAL A 690 -13.28 6.07 5.27
C VAL A 690 -13.50 4.77 4.49
N ASN A 691 -14.17 3.80 5.11
CA ASN A 691 -14.53 2.49 4.55
C ASN A 691 -13.33 1.70 3.98
N ARG A 692 -12.21 1.73 4.71
CA ARG A 692 -10.98 1.00 4.43
C ARG A 692 -10.13 0.91 5.71
N ASN A 693 -9.08 0.09 5.67
CA ASN A 693 -8.03 0.12 6.69
C ASN A 693 -7.35 1.50 6.80
N GLN A 694 -6.68 1.74 7.92
CA GLN A 694 -6.03 3.03 8.24
C GLN A 694 -4.48 2.97 8.24
N ILE A 695 -3.93 1.95 7.59
CA ILE A 695 -2.48 1.72 7.48
C ILE A 695 -2.03 1.77 6.01
N GLY A 696 -0.72 1.82 5.77
CA GLY A 696 -0.18 1.81 4.41
C GLY A 696 -0.45 3.10 3.63
N ALA A 697 -0.23 4.25 4.26
CA ALA A 697 -0.31 5.54 3.60
C ALA A 697 0.67 5.61 2.42
N VAL A 698 0.21 6.08 1.25
CA VAL A 698 1.01 6.10 0.03
C VAL A 698 1.58 7.50 -0.20
N VAL A 699 2.89 7.58 -0.41
CA VAL A 699 3.65 8.82 -0.66
C VAL A 699 3.05 9.61 -1.84
N GLY A 700 2.77 10.90 -1.61
CA GLY A 700 2.17 11.78 -2.61
C GLY A 700 0.67 11.57 -2.83
N VAL A 701 0.05 10.60 -2.16
CA VAL A 701 -1.40 10.31 -2.28
C VAL A 701 -2.10 10.52 -0.93
N GLN A 702 -1.57 9.95 0.14
CA GLN A 702 -1.97 10.25 1.52
C GLN A 702 -0.75 10.74 2.31
N PRO A 703 -0.28 12.00 2.11
CA PRO A 703 0.79 12.56 2.92
C PRO A 703 0.59 12.27 4.40
N PHE A 704 1.60 11.68 5.02
CA PHE A 704 1.49 11.05 6.32
C PHE A 704 2.10 11.92 7.41
N GLY A 705 1.34 12.10 8.49
CA GLY A 705 1.83 12.76 9.70
C GLY A 705 0.68 13.32 10.53
N GLY A 706 0.93 13.50 11.82
CA GLY A 706 -0.11 13.85 12.78
C GLY A 706 -0.05 15.29 13.27
N GLU A 707 -0.85 15.56 14.29
CA GLU A 707 -0.79 16.78 15.10
C GLU A 707 -0.80 16.44 16.60
N GLY A 708 -0.63 17.45 17.46
CA GLY A 708 -0.53 17.25 18.91
C GLY A 708 0.69 16.42 19.30
N LEU A 709 0.49 15.39 20.12
CA LEU A 709 1.54 14.46 20.55
C LEU A 709 2.03 13.54 19.43
N SER A 710 1.38 13.53 18.26
CA SER A 710 1.73 12.67 17.13
C SER A 710 2.74 13.30 16.16
N GLY A 711 3.03 14.58 16.29
CA GLY A 711 4.12 15.18 15.54
C GLY A 711 4.04 16.69 15.39
N THR A 712 5.09 17.24 14.80
CA THR A 712 5.22 18.68 14.51
C THR A 712 4.74 19.04 13.11
N GLY A 713 4.66 18.05 12.21
CA GLY A 713 4.64 18.26 10.77
C GLY A 713 5.90 18.97 10.24
N PRO A 714 5.92 19.31 8.93
CA PRO A 714 4.93 18.97 7.91
C PRO A 714 4.93 17.47 7.57
N LYS A 715 3.85 17.01 6.94
CA LYS A 715 3.63 15.60 6.57
C LYS A 715 4.68 15.05 5.62
N ALA A 716 5.25 13.89 5.95
CA ALA A 716 6.10 13.11 5.06
C ALA A 716 5.32 12.70 3.79
N GLY A 717 6.01 12.72 2.65
CA GLY A 717 5.44 12.40 1.35
C GLY A 717 4.41 13.42 0.87
N GLY A 718 4.42 14.62 1.46
CA GLY A 718 3.57 15.74 1.08
C GLY A 718 4.34 16.92 0.50
N PRO A 719 3.63 17.87 -0.13
CA PRO A 719 4.24 18.97 -0.88
C PRO A 719 4.96 19.99 0.01
N HIS A 720 4.68 20.00 1.32
CA HIS A 720 5.28 20.95 2.27
C HIS A 720 6.50 20.39 3.01
N TYR A 721 6.79 19.09 2.89
CA TYR A 721 7.86 18.45 3.65
C TYR A 721 9.22 19.09 3.38
N MET A 722 9.58 19.23 2.09
CA MET A 722 10.88 19.77 1.67
C MET A 722 11.09 21.24 2.03
N LEU A 723 10.01 22.04 2.12
CA LEU A 723 10.12 23.45 2.50
C LEU A 723 10.65 23.62 3.92
N ARG A 724 10.42 22.65 4.81
CA ARG A 724 10.94 22.69 6.17
C ARG A 724 12.46 22.47 6.24
N PHE A 725 13.06 21.93 5.18
CA PHE A 725 14.50 21.76 5.02
C PHE A 725 15.19 22.93 4.32
N ALA A 726 14.44 23.95 3.89
CA ALA A 726 14.92 25.03 3.05
C ALA A 726 15.11 26.37 3.78
N LEU A 727 15.93 27.23 3.18
CA LEU A 727 16.03 28.67 3.42
C LEU A 727 15.57 29.41 2.18
N GLU A 728 14.91 30.54 2.39
CA GLU A 728 14.46 31.45 1.34
C GLU A 728 15.48 32.58 1.16
N ARG A 729 15.75 32.95 -0.10
CA ARG A 729 16.57 34.11 -0.44
C ARG A 729 15.91 34.89 -1.57
N THR A 730 15.76 36.20 -1.37
CA THR A 730 15.27 37.12 -2.40
C THR A 730 16.43 37.86 -3.03
N PHE A 731 16.44 37.95 -4.36
CA PHE A 731 17.34 38.78 -5.13
C PHE A 731 16.54 39.79 -5.94
N THR A 732 16.85 41.08 -5.76
CA THR A 732 16.13 42.20 -6.38
C THR A 732 17.11 43.06 -7.14
N VAL A 733 16.79 43.35 -8.40
CA VAL A 733 17.57 44.22 -9.27
C VAL A 733 16.70 45.36 -9.78
N ASN A 734 17.07 46.59 -9.46
CA ASN A 734 16.51 47.77 -10.10
C ASN A 734 17.10 47.91 -11.52
N THR A 735 16.36 47.43 -12.53
CA THR A 735 16.81 47.47 -13.92
C THR A 735 16.71 48.87 -14.54
N THR A 736 15.91 49.78 -13.97
CA THR A 736 15.88 51.19 -14.43
C THR A 736 17.20 51.91 -14.16
N ALA A 737 17.89 51.59 -13.07
CA ALA A 737 19.18 52.20 -12.72
C ALA A 737 20.29 51.86 -13.74
N SER A 738 20.09 50.84 -14.57
CA SER A 738 21.03 50.40 -15.61
C SER A 738 20.79 51.03 -16.99
N GLY A 739 19.93 52.06 -17.10
CA GLY A 739 19.72 52.83 -18.34
C GLY A 739 18.38 52.63 -19.05
N GLY A 740 17.39 52.03 -18.38
CA GLY A 740 16.02 51.86 -18.87
C GLY A 740 15.57 50.40 -18.97
N ASN A 741 14.25 50.17 -18.96
CA ASN A 741 13.68 48.82 -19.06
C ASN A 741 13.59 48.40 -20.54
N ALA A 742 14.54 47.57 -20.99
CA ALA A 742 14.57 47.07 -22.37
C ALA A 742 13.28 46.34 -22.78
N ALA A 743 12.60 45.66 -21.85
CA ALA A 743 11.36 44.95 -22.12
C ALA A 743 10.19 45.90 -22.44
N LEU A 744 10.17 47.09 -21.82
CA LEU A 744 9.20 48.14 -22.16
C LEU A 744 9.45 48.67 -23.58
N LEU A 745 10.71 48.94 -23.93
CA LEU A 745 11.11 49.47 -25.25
C LEU A 745 10.87 48.49 -26.40
N SER A 746 10.84 47.17 -26.11
CA SER A 746 10.53 46.13 -27.11
C SER A 746 9.05 45.79 -27.23
N SER A 747 8.21 46.30 -26.31
CA SER A 747 6.76 46.02 -26.26
C SER A 747 5.87 47.15 -26.80
N SER A 748 6.48 48.30 -27.08
CA SER A 748 5.94 49.43 -27.86
C SER A 748 6.32 49.30 -29.32
#